data_AF-A0A5P2AJ75-F1
#
_entry.id   AF-A0A5P2AJ75-F1
#
_cell.length_a   1.000
_cell.length_b   1.000
_cell.length_c   1.000
_cell.angle_alpha   90.00
_cell.angle_beta   90.00
_cell.angle_gamma   90.00
#
_symmetry.space_group_name_H-M   'P 1'
#
loop_
_entity.id
_entity.type
_entity.pdbx_description
1 polymer ?
#
loop_
_entity_poly.entity_id
_entity_poly.type
_entity_poly.pdbx_seq_one_letter_code
_entity_poly.pdbx_strand_id
1 'polypeptide(L)'
;MFRKVLVANRGEIAIRAFRAGYELGARTVAVFPHEDRNSLHRLKADEAYEIGEPGHPVRAYLSVEEVIRAARLAGADAVYPGYGFLSENPELARACEEAGITFVGPSAQTLELTGNKARAVAAAREAGVPVLGSSEPSTDVDELVAAAEGIGFPVFVKAVAGGGGRGMRRVEDPASLRESIEAAAREAESAFGDATVFLEKAVVDPRHIEVQILADGEGNVIHLYERDCSLQRRHQKVIELAPAPNLDPAVRQRICDDAVKFARRIGYRNAGTVEFLLDPDGKHVFIEMNPRIQVEHTVTEEVTDIDLVQSQLRIAAGETLADLGLSQESVVLHGAALQCRITTEDPANGFRPDTGMISAYRSPGGSGIRLDGGTTHAGTEVSAHFDSMLVKLTCRGRDFGTAVDRARRAVAEFRIRGVSTNIPFLQAVLDDPDFQAGRVTTAFIEQRPHLLTARHSADRGTKLLTYLADVTVNKPHGPRPDLIAPTTKLLPLPAGEPRAGSRQRLAALGPEGFARSLRESPTLGVTDTTFRDAHQSLLATRVRTKDLLAVAPTVAHSLPELLSLECWGGATYDVALRFLAEDPWERLAALREAVPNICLQMLLRGRNTVGYTPYPTEVTDAFVQEAAATGIDIFRIFDALNDVDQMRPAIDAVRATGTAVAEVALCYTSDLSDPAEKLYTLDYYLRLAEKIVAAGAHVLAVKDMAGLLRAPAAAKLVSALRSEFDLPVHLHTHDTAGGQLATYLAAIQAGADAVDGAVASMAGTTSQPSLSAIVAATDHSERPTGLDLQAVGDLEPYWESVRKIYAPFEAGLDSPTGRVYHHEIPGGQLSNLRTQAVALGLGDRFEDVESTYAAADRMLGRLVKVTPSSKVVGDLALHLVGAGVAPEAFEAAPNRFDIPDSVVGFLHGELGTPPGGWPEPFRTKALEGRPAPKPMRDLTAEDRTGLAKDRRATLNRLLFPGPTKAYETHRQAYGDTSVLDSKDFFYGLRPGKEYAVDFGPGVRLLIELEAIGEADERGMRTVLSTLNGQLRPIQVRDNAAAADLPVTEKADRSDPGHVAAPFAGVVTLAVAEGDEVEAGATVATIEAMKMEASITATRSGRVSRLAITRIQQVEGGDLLVEIA
;
A
#
# COMPACT_ATOMS: atom_id res chain seq x y z
N MET A 1 -56.13 -7.87 6.82
CA MET A 1 -54.84 -7.17 6.62
C MET A 1 -54.52 -6.28 7.81
N PHE A 2 -53.25 -6.20 8.23
CA PHE A 2 -52.80 -5.36 9.35
C PHE A 2 -52.82 -3.87 9.00
N ARG A 3 -53.14 -3.01 9.97
CA ARG A 3 -53.08 -1.55 9.83
C ARG A 3 -51.71 -1.01 10.21
N LYS A 4 -51.03 -1.64 11.17
CA LYS A 4 -49.70 -1.24 11.63
C LYS A 4 -48.83 -2.44 11.98
N VAL A 5 -47.60 -2.49 11.46
CA VAL A 5 -46.62 -3.56 11.68
C VAL A 5 -45.34 -2.99 12.27
N LEU A 6 -44.91 -3.51 13.42
CA LEU A 6 -43.59 -3.22 13.99
C LEU A 6 -42.57 -4.22 13.48
N VAL A 7 -41.41 -3.75 13.05
CA VAL A 7 -40.30 -4.63 12.66
C VAL A 7 -39.29 -4.70 13.80
N ALA A 8 -39.17 -5.85 14.44
CA ALA A 8 -38.25 -6.10 15.55
C ALA A 8 -36.85 -6.46 15.05
N ASN A 9 -36.29 -5.59 14.20
CA ASN A 9 -35.00 -5.80 13.53
C ASN A 9 -34.43 -4.47 13.03
N ARG A 10 -33.28 -4.52 12.37
CA ARG A 10 -32.54 -3.36 11.84
C ARG A 10 -32.10 -3.55 10.40
N GLY A 11 -31.52 -2.49 9.83
CA GLY A 11 -30.78 -2.57 8.57
C GLY A 11 -31.65 -2.98 7.38
N GLU A 12 -31.09 -3.83 6.52
CA GLU A 12 -31.71 -4.14 5.22
C GLU A 12 -33.08 -4.85 5.36
N ILE A 13 -33.18 -5.81 6.28
CA ILE A 13 -34.40 -6.61 6.44
C ILE A 13 -35.55 -5.79 7.01
N ALA A 14 -35.25 -4.82 7.87
CA ALA A 14 -36.24 -3.86 8.35
C ALA A 14 -36.78 -3.02 7.18
N ILE A 15 -35.90 -2.47 6.34
CA ILE A 15 -36.30 -1.73 5.14
C ILE A 15 -37.11 -2.60 4.18
N ARG A 16 -36.70 -3.86 3.97
CA ARG A 16 -37.42 -4.82 3.13
C ARG A 16 -38.84 -5.08 3.63
N ALA A 17 -39.01 -5.22 4.95
CA ALA A 17 -40.32 -5.37 5.58
C ALA A 17 -41.15 -4.09 5.51
N PHE A 18 -40.54 -2.91 5.65
CA PHE A 18 -41.25 -1.64 5.49
C PHE A 18 -41.75 -1.43 4.05
N ARG A 19 -40.97 -1.82 3.05
CA ARG A 19 -41.40 -1.81 1.64
C ARG A 19 -42.65 -2.69 1.43
N ALA A 20 -42.61 -3.94 1.91
CA ALA A 20 -43.76 -4.85 1.83
C ALA A 20 -44.99 -4.31 2.60
N GLY A 21 -44.78 -3.77 3.80
CA GLY A 21 -45.84 -3.16 4.60
C GLY A 21 -46.50 -1.98 3.89
N TYR A 22 -45.72 -1.08 3.31
CA TYR A 22 -46.20 0.06 2.54
C TYR A 22 -47.01 -0.37 1.31
N GLU A 23 -46.51 -1.34 0.53
CA GLU A 23 -47.19 -1.89 -0.65
C GLU A 23 -48.54 -2.54 -0.29
N LEU A 24 -48.63 -3.12 0.90
CA LEU A 24 -49.86 -3.71 1.44
C LEU A 24 -50.76 -2.70 2.17
N GLY A 25 -50.37 -1.43 2.25
CA GLY A 25 -51.14 -0.36 2.89
C GLY A 25 -51.08 -0.33 4.43
N ALA A 26 -50.13 -1.03 5.04
CA ALA A 26 -49.89 -0.98 6.48
C ALA A 26 -48.92 0.15 6.84
N ARG A 27 -49.15 0.82 7.98
CA ARG A 27 -48.15 1.69 8.60
C ARG A 27 -47.04 0.85 9.23
N THR A 28 -45.86 1.43 9.34
CA THR A 28 -44.64 0.73 9.70
C THR A 28 -43.96 1.37 10.91
N VAL A 29 -43.44 0.53 11.80
CA VAL A 29 -42.77 0.98 13.03
C VAL A 29 -41.38 0.37 13.13
N ALA A 30 -40.36 1.21 13.30
CA ALA A 30 -38.98 0.80 13.58
C ALA A 30 -38.69 0.85 15.09
N VAL A 31 -37.75 0.02 15.52
CA VAL A 31 -37.11 0.11 16.85
C VAL A 31 -35.61 0.28 16.68
N PHE A 32 -34.96 1.08 17.53
CA PHE A 32 -33.51 1.33 17.42
C PHE A 32 -32.89 1.64 18.79
N PRO A 33 -31.67 1.18 19.10
CA PRO A 33 -30.89 1.67 20.23
C PRO A 33 -30.20 3.00 19.90
N HIS A 34 -29.69 3.69 20.91
CA HIS A 34 -29.03 4.99 20.78
C HIS A 34 -27.91 5.00 19.71
N GLU A 35 -27.13 3.93 19.61
CA GLU A 35 -25.99 3.79 18.70
C GLU A 35 -26.44 3.63 17.24
N ASP A 36 -27.65 3.14 16.99
CA ASP A 36 -28.21 2.94 15.64
C ASP A 36 -29.14 4.09 15.23
N ARG A 37 -29.13 5.22 15.97
CA ARG A 37 -30.00 6.39 15.73
C ARG A 37 -29.86 7.01 14.33
N ASN A 38 -28.72 6.80 13.68
CA ASN A 38 -28.44 7.30 12.33
C ASN A 38 -28.67 6.24 11.23
N SER A 39 -29.16 5.06 11.60
CA SER A 39 -29.44 3.97 10.67
C SER A 39 -30.58 4.33 9.72
N LEU A 40 -30.43 4.05 8.42
CA LEU A 40 -31.44 4.40 7.43
C LEU A 40 -32.79 3.73 7.71
N HIS A 41 -32.82 2.52 8.28
CA HIS A 41 -34.09 1.82 8.52
C HIS A 41 -35.03 2.62 9.44
N ARG A 42 -34.49 3.33 10.43
CA ARG A 42 -35.24 4.24 11.29
C ARG A 42 -35.97 5.30 10.49
N LEU A 43 -35.33 5.85 9.45
CA LEU A 43 -35.87 6.90 8.59
C LEU A 43 -36.82 6.36 7.49
N LYS A 44 -36.95 5.03 7.36
CA LYS A 44 -37.81 4.39 6.35
C LYS A 44 -39.14 3.92 6.91
N ALA A 45 -39.30 3.84 8.22
CA ALA A 45 -40.59 3.58 8.87
C ALA A 45 -41.41 4.86 9.02
N ASP A 46 -42.72 4.73 9.21
CA ASP A 46 -43.62 5.86 9.49
C ASP A 46 -43.39 6.44 10.91
N GLU A 47 -43.04 5.57 11.85
CA GLU A 47 -42.73 5.92 13.25
C GLU A 47 -41.51 5.09 13.73
N ALA A 48 -40.74 5.60 14.70
CA ALA A 48 -39.60 4.88 15.26
C ALA A 48 -39.47 5.12 16.76
N TYR A 49 -39.16 4.07 17.52
CA TYR A 49 -39.08 4.11 18.99
C TYR A 49 -37.70 3.64 19.46
N GLU A 50 -37.09 4.42 20.35
CA GLU A 50 -35.83 4.05 20.98
C GLU A 50 -36.04 2.91 21.98
N ILE A 51 -35.11 1.95 21.99
CA ILE A 51 -35.13 0.76 22.85
C ILE A 51 -33.80 0.56 23.58
N GLY A 52 -33.86 0.03 24.80
CA GLY A 52 -32.69 -0.33 25.61
C GLY A 52 -31.94 0.87 26.21
N GLU A 53 -30.73 0.60 26.72
CA GLU A 53 -29.87 1.59 27.38
C GLU A 53 -28.63 1.90 26.50
N PRO A 54 -28.17 3.17 26.44
CA PRO A 54 -26.94 3.52 25.73
C PRO A 54 -25.73 2.71 26.23
N GLY A 55 -24.89 2.26 25.30
CA GLY A 55 -23.73 1.41 25.53
C GLY A 55 -23.98 -0.09 25.29
N HIS A 56 -25.24 -0.53 25.12
CA HIS A 56 -25.59 -1.94 24.93
C HIS A 56 -26.46 -2.20 23.67
N PRO A 57 -25.98 -1.84 22.46
CA PRO A 57 -26.80 -1.83 21.26
C PRO A 57 -27.33 -3.19 20.83
N VAL A 58 -26.55 -4.27 21.00
CA VAL A 58 -26.99 -5.62 20.61
C VAL A 58 -28.03 -6.16 21.59
N ARG A 59 -27.79 -5.99 22.89
CA ARG A 59 -28.70 -6.39 23.96
C ARG A 59 -30.07 -5.73 23.81
N ALA A 60 -30.12 -4.48 23.39
CA ALA A 60 -31.37 -3.76 23.15
C ALA A 60 -32.27 -4.49 22.14
N TYR A 61 -31.72 -4.88 20.98
CA TYR A 61 -32.48 -5.64 19.96
C TYR A 61 -32.86 -7.07 20.39
N LEU A 62 -32.19 -7.62 21.41
CA LEU A 62 -32.50 -8.93 21.99
C LEU A 62 -33.50 -8.85 23.16
N SER A 63 -33.97 -7.66 23.53
CA SER A 63 -34.92 -7.50 24.63
C SER A 63 -36.36 -7.70 24.17
N VAL A 64 -36.96 -8.84 24.54
CA VAL A 64 -38.38 -9.13 24.31
C VAL A 64 -39.27 -8.07 24.97
N GLU A 65 -38.94 -7.65 26.19
CA GLU A 65 -39.69 -6.65 26.95
C GLU A 65 -39.74 -5.31 26.21
N GLU A 66 -38.59 -4.83 25.71
CA GLU A 66 -38.52 -3.56 24.99
C GLU A 66 -39.26 -3.59 23.65
N VAL A 67 -39.17 -4.70 22.91
CA VAL A 67 -39.90 -4.88 21.65
C VAL A 67 -41.41 -4.85 21.90
N ILE A 68 -41.90 -5.57 22.90
CA ILE A 68 -43.33 -5.59 23.26
C ILE A 68 -43.79 -4.24 23.79
N ARG A 69 -42.97 -3.56 24.60
CA ARG A 69 -43.23 -2.18 25.07
C ARG A 69 -43.42 -1.23 23.88
N ALA A 70 -42.48 -1.26 22.93
CA ALA A 70 -42.55 -0.43 21.72
C ALA A 70 -43.77 -0.77 20.87
N ALA A 71 -44.09 -2.06 20.68
CA ALA A 71 -45.24 -2.50 19.90
C ALA A 71 -46.58 -2.04 20.51
N ARG A 72 -46.73 -2.15 21.83
CA ARG A 72 -47.91 -1.65 22.57
C ARG A 72 -48.02 -0.13 22.50
N LEU A 73 -46.92 0.59 22.72
CA LEU A 73 -46.89 2.05 22.66
C LEU A 73 -47.26 2.57 21.27
N ALA A 74 -46.76 1.92 20.23
CA ALA A 74 -47.07 2.28 18.85
C ALA A 74 -48.47 1.85 18.39
N GLY A 75 -49.14 0.95 19.13
CA GLY A 75 -50.39 0.32 18.72
C GLY A 75 -50.24 -0.56 17.48
N ALA A 76 -49.19 -1.37 17.42
CA ALA A 76 -48.95 -2.30 16.33
C ALA A 76 -49.89 -3.52 16.40
N ASP A 77 -50.45 -3.92 15.26
CA ASP A 77 -51.28 -5.13 15.16
C ASP A 77 -50.41 -6.40 15.05
N ALA A 78 -49.19 -6.26 14.56
CA ALA A 78 -48.28 -7.36 14.34
C ALA A 78 -46.80 -6.97 14.56
N VAL A 79 -46.00 -7.95 14.94
CA VAL A 79 -44.53 -7.86 15.02
C VAL A 79 -43.93 -8.77 13.96
N TYR A 80 -43.19 -8.17 13.02
CA TYR A 80 -42.37 -8.87 12.05
C TYR A 80 -40.93 -8.96 12.55
N PRO A 81 -40.38 -10.15 12.84
CA PRO A 81 -39.07 -10.25 13.45
C PRO A 81 -37.91 -10.26 12.44
N GLY A 82 -38.19 -10.40 11.14
CA GLY A 82 -37.13 -10.55 10.13
C GLY A 82 -36.30 -11.81 10.33
N TYR A 83 -34.97 -11.67 10.34
CA TYR A 83 -34.02 -12.75 10.59
C TYR A 83 -32.95 -12.35 11.61
N GLY A 84 -32.37 -13.32 12.31
CA GLY A 84 -31.46 -13.05 13.42
C GLY A 84 -32.18 -12.35 14.58
N PHE A 85 -31.41 -11.92 15.59
CA PHE A 85 -31.97 -11.39 16.84
C PHE A 85 -33.05 -12.32 17.43
N LEU A 86 -34.28 -11.84 17.54
CA LEU A 86 -35.39 -12.56 18.17
C LEU A 86 -36.26 -13.36 17.19
N SER A 87 -35.86 -13.51 15.93
CA SER A 87 -36.67 -14.19 14.90
C SER A 87 -36.96 -15.66 15.15
N GLU A 88 -36.12 -16.33 15.94
CA GLU A 88 -36.28 -17.73 16.31
C GLU A 88 -36.57 -17.88 17.81
N ASN A 89 -36.81 -16.77 18.52
CA ASN A 89 -37.02 -16.77 19.95
C ASN A 89 -38.50 -17.10 20.27
N PRO A 90 -38.80 -18.25 20.92
CA PRO A 90 -40.17 -18.65 21.22
C PRO A 90 -40.85 -17.73 22.26
N GLU A 91 -40.07 -17.06 23.13
CA GLU A 91 -40.60 -16.14 24.14
C GLU A 91 -41.18 -14.88 23.49
N LEU A 92 -40.56 -14.36 22.42
CA LEU A 92 -41.14 -13.23 21.68
C LEU A 92 -42.49 -13.60 21.07
N ALA A 93 -42.61 -14.79 20.47
CA ALA A 93 -43.86 -15.26 19.89
C ALA A 93 -44.97 -15.38 20.96
N ARG A 94 -44.65 -15.94 22.13
CA ARG A 94 -45.58 -16.01 23.28
C ARG A 94 -45.96 -14.63 23.79
N ALA A 95 -44.99 -13.74 23.97
CA ALA A 95 -45.23 -12.40 24.49
C ALA A 95 -46.09 -11.56 23.52
N CYS A 96 -45.95 -11.78 22.20
CA CYS A 96 -46.85 -11.21 21.21
C CYS A 96 -48.29 -11.73 21.40
N GLU A 97 -48.47 -13.05 21.51
CA GLU A 97 -49.78 -13.67 21.72
C GLU A 97 -50.45 -13.19 23.02
N GLU A 98 -49.72 -13.15 24.13
CA GLU A 98 -50.17 -12.60 25.42
C GLU A 98 -50.51 -11.10 25.36
N ALA A 99 -49.86 -10.36 24.47
CA ALA A 99 -50.13 -8.94 24.24
C ALA A 99 -51.26 -8.68 23.24
N GLY A 100 -51.84 -9.72 22.63
CA GLY A 100 -52.84 -9.58 21.56
C GLY A 100 -52.26 -9.01 20.25
N ILE A 101 -50.96 -9.22 20.01
CA ILE A 101 -50.22 -8.76 18.83
C ILE A 101 -49.85 -10.00 18.01
N THR A 102 -50.07 -9.96 16.70
CA THR A 102 -49.74 -11.11 15.84
C THR A 102 -48.24 -11.22 15.62
N PHE A 103 -47.64 -12.34 15.99
CA PHE A 103 -46.27 -12.68 15.58
C PHE A 103 -46.27 -13.15 14.11
N VAL A 104 -45.52 -12.47 13.25
CA VAL A 104 -45.41 -12.83 11.82
C VAL A 104 -44.35 -13.92 11.64
N GLY A 105 -44.76 -15.16 11.91
CA GLY A 105 -43.90 -16.34 11.84
C GLY A 105 -44.66 -17.61 12.24
N PRO A 106 -43.95 -18.72 12.48
CA PRO A 106 -44.55 -19.94 13.01
C PRO A 106 -44.90 -19.79 14.50
N SER A 107 -45.62 -20.79 15.05
CA SER A 107 -46.03 -20.79 16.46
C SER A 107 -44.83 -20.93 17.41
N ALA A 108 -44.98 -20.48 18.67
CA ALA A 108 -43.95 -20.67 19.70
C ALA A 108 -43.58 -22.15 19.90
N GLN A 109 -44.54 -23.07 19.80
CA GLN A 109 -44.30 -24.51 19.89
C GLN A 109 -43.44 -25.02 18.72
N THR A 110 -43.68 -24.51 17.51
CA THR A 110 -42.87 -24.83 16.33
C THR A 110 -41.45 -24.27 16.48
N LEU A 111 -41.30 -23.05 17.00
CA LEU A 111 -40.00 -22.43 17.29
C LEU A 111 -39.20 -23.26 18.31
N GLU A 112 -39.82 -23.74 19.39
CA GLU A 112 -39.15 -24.62 20.36
C GLU A 112 -38.75 -25.98 19.78
N LEU A 113 -39.58 -26.55 18.91
CA LEU A 113 -39.29 -27.82 18.25
C LEU A 113 -38.10 -27.69 17.30
N THR A 114 -38.09 -26.63 16.50
CA THR A 114 -37.09 -26.41 15.44
C THR A 114 -35.78 -25.80 15.98
N GLY A 115 -35.84 -25.01 17.05
CA GLY A 115 -34.66 -24.47 17.74
C GLY A 115 -33.82 -25.52 18.47
N ASN A 116 -34.36 -26.74 18.69
CA ASN A 116 -33.61 -27.86 19.24
C ASN A 116 -33.27 -28.87 18.12
N LYS A 117 -31.99 -28.92 17.73
CA LYS A 117 -31.50 -29.76 16.62
C LYS A 117 -31.85 -31.25 16.77
N ALA A 118 -31.71 -31.80 17.98
CA ALA A 118 -32.04 -33.21 18.22
C ALA A 118 -33.53 -33.50 18.01
N ARG A 119 -34.41 -32.61 18.48
CA ARG A 119 -35.86 -32.73 18.25
C ARG A 119 -36.24 -32.55 16.79
N ALA A 120 -35.61 -31.62 16.08
CA ALA A 120 -35.83 -31.41 14.65
C ALA A 120 -35.40 -32.64 13.83
N VAL A 121 -34.24 -33.23 14.13
CA VAL A 121 -33.75 -34.47 13.50
C VAL A 121 -34.66 -35.66 13.79
N ALA A 122 -35.15 -35.81 15.03
CA ALA A 122 -36.12 -36.84 15.37
C ALA A 122 -37.43 -36.69 14.57
N ALA A 123 -37.96 -35.45 14.47
CA ALA A 123 -39.14 -35.16 13.67
C ALA A 123 -38.92 -35.41 12.17
N ALA A 124 -37.73 -35.12 11.63
CA ALA A 124 -37.37 -35.42 10.25
C ALA A 124 -37.34 -36.93 10.00
N ARG A 125 -36.74 -37.70 10.91
CA ARG A 125 -36.72 -39.17 10.85
C ARG A 125 -38.13 -39.77 10.91
N GLU A 126 -39.00 -39.26 11.78
CA GLU A 126 -40.41 -39.67 11.83
C GLU A 126 -41.18 -39.32 10.56
N ALA A 127 -40.84 -38.20 9.89
CA ALA A 127 -41.41 -37.81 8.61
C ALA A 127 -40.88 -38.65 7.42
N GLY A 128 -39.95 -39.58 7.66
CA GLY A 128 -39.30 -40.37 6.62
C GLY A 128 -38.29 -39.58 5.79
N VAL A 129 -37.83 -38.43 6.29
CA VAL A 129 -36.79 -37.62 5.64
C VAL A 129 -35.42 -38.18 6.03
N PRO A 130 -34.49 -38.36 5.07
CA PRO A 130 -33.15 -38.84 5.38
C PRO A 130 -32.41 -37.92 6.36
N VAL A 131 -31.76 -38.50 7.37
CA VAL A 131 -30.95 -37.78 8.38
C VAL A 131 -29.57 -38.43 8.49
N LEU A 132 -28.59 -37.70 9.04
CA LEU A 132 -27.27 -38.23 9.30
C LEU A 132 -27.31 -39.34 10.37
N GLY A 133 -26.40 -40.30 10.24
CA GLY A 133 -26.12 -41.25 11.31
C GLY A 133 -25.36 -40.53 12.43
N SER A 134 -25.88 -40.60 13.65
CA SER A 134 -25.27 -39.99 14.83
C SER A 134 -25.24 -40.97 16.00
N SER A 135 -24.32 -40.78 16.94
CA SER A 135 -24.38 -41.41 18.25
C SER A 135 -25.42 -40.72 19.13
N GLU A 136 -25.80 -41.36 20.22
CA GLU A 136 -26.41 -40.64 21.34
C GLU A 136 -25.37 -39.67 21.95
N PRO A 137 -25.80 -38.51 22.47
CA PRO A 137 -24.90 -37.63 23.20
C PRO A 137 -24.41 -38.27 24.49
N SER A 138 -23.11 -38.15 24.76
CA SER A 138 -22.49 -38.72 25.96
C SER A 138 -21.31 -37.88 26.43
N THR A 139 -21.00 -37.98 27.72
CA THR A 139 -19.73 -37.53 28.30
C THR A 139 -18.69 -38.65 28.36
N ASP A 140 -19.09 -39.89 28.05
CA ASP A 140 -18.21 -41.07 28.05
C ASP A 140 -17.51 -41.23 26.69
N VAL A 141 -16.19 -41.06 26.72
CA VAL A 141 -15.34 -41.15 25.53
C VAL A 141 -15.32 -42.56 24.95
N ASP A 142 -15.36 -43.59 25.79
CA ASP A 142 -15.29 -44.99 25.35
C ASP A 142 -16.60 -45.38 24.63
N GLU A 143 -17.74 -44.90 25.13
CA GLU A 143 -19.05 -45.07 24.50
C GLU A 143 -19.09 -44.44 23.10
N LEU A 144 -18.59 -43.22 22.96
CA LEU A 144 -18.54 -42.50 21.69
C LEU A 144 -17.57 -43.17 20.70
N VAL A 145 -16.40 -43.62 21.15
CA VAL A 145 -15.45 -44.35 20.31
C VAL A 145 -16.06 -45.65 19.79
N ALA A 146 -16.79 -46.40 20.63
CA ALA A 146 -17.49 -47.61 20.21
C ALA A 146 -18.63 -47.29 19.22
N ALA A 147 -19.37 -46.21 19.44
CA ALA A 147 -20.45 -45.78 18.55
C ALA A 147 -19.95 -45.41 17.14
N ALA A 148 -18.70 -44.94 17.01
CA ALA A 148 -18.11 -44.55 15.73
C ALA A 148 -18.02 -45.70 14.71
N GLU A 149 -17.83 -46.94 15.16
CA GLU A 149 -17.78 -48.13 14.27
C GLU A 149 -19.08 -48.32 13.50
N GLY A 150 -20.23 -48.01 14.12
CA GLY A 150 -21.55 -48.10 13.49
C GLY A 150 -21.89 -46.92 12.56
N ILE A 151 -21.23 -45.78 12.73
CA ILE A 151 -21.46 -44.55 11.94
C ILE A 151 -20.58 -44.56 10.67
N GLY A 152 -19.31 -44.97 10.82
CA GLY A 152 -18.29 -44.97 9.78
C GLY A 152 -17.64 -43.60 9.57
N PHE A 153 -16.32 -43.61 9.31
CA PHE A 153 -15.51 -42.41 9.09
C PHE A 153 -15.67 -41.84 7.66
N PRO A 154 -15.44 -40.53 7.45
CA PRO A 154 -15.12 -39.51 8.46
C PRO A 154 -16.34 -39.15 9.34
N VAL A 155 -16.07 -38.74 10.58
CA VAL A 155 -17.10 -38.29 11.54
C VAL A 155 -16.78 -36.87 12.05
N PHE A 156 -17.81 -36.12 12.41
CA PHE A 156 -17.68 -34.92 13.22
C PHE A 156 -17.91 -35.26 14.70
N VAL A 157 -17.02 -34.80 15.57
CA VAL A 157 -17.30 -34.64 16.99
C VAL A 157 -17.99 -33.29 17.15
N LYS A 158 -19.15 -33.23 17.80
CA LYS A 158 -19.92 -31.99 18.01
C LYS A 158 -20.39 -31.88 19.46
N ALA A 159 -20.24 -30.70 20.06
CA ALA A 159 -20.84 -30.39 21.36
C ALA A 159 -22.36 -30.24 21.28
N VAL A 160 -23.09 -30.71 22.31
CA VAL A 160 -24.56 -30.57 22.39
C VAL A 160 -24.97 -29.11 22.57
N ALA A 161 -24.27 -28.39 23.46
CA ALA A 161 -24.48 -26.96 23.71
C ALA A 161 -23.76 -26.05 22.69
N GLY A 162 -23.11 -26.62 21.67
CA GLY A 162 -22.26 -25.88 20.73
C GLY A 162 -23.03 -25.08 19.67
N GLY A 163 -22.69 -23.80 19.51
CA GLY A 163 -23.20 -22.90 18.47
C GLY A 163 -22.07 -22.19 17.70
N GLY A 164 -22.32 -21.79 16.45
CA GLY A 164 -21.40 -20.96 15.67
C GLY A 164 -20.08 -21.61 15.23
N GLY A 165 -20.00 -22.95 15.22
CA GLY A 165 -18.81 -23.68 14.78
C GLY A 165 -17.74 -23.89 15.86
N ARG A 166 -18.03 -23.55 17.13
CA ARG A 166 -17.16 -23.85 18.29
C ARG A 166 -17.52 -25.23 18.87
N GLY A 167 -16.53 -26.00 19.32
CA GLY A 167 -16.75 -27.36 19.82
C GLY A 167 -17.13 -28.39 18.74
N MET A 168 -16.72 -28.18 17.48
CA MET A 168 -16.87 -29.17 16.40
C MET A 168 -15.53 -29.51 15.74
N ARG A 169 -15.28 -30.80 15.48
CA ARG A 169 -14.02 -31.27 14.87
C ARG A 169 -14.27 -32.41 13.89
N ARG A 170 -13.72 -32.31 12.69
CA ARG A 170 -13.73 -33.41 11.70
C ARG A 170 -12.61 -34.39 12.04
N VAL A 171 -12.95 -35.66 12.09
CA VAL A 171 -12.04 -36.78 12.37
C VAL A 171 -12.10 -37.74 11.19
N GLU A 172 -10.97 -37.93 10.52
CA GLU A 172 -10.88 -38.82 9.36
C GLU A 172 -10.40 -40.23 9.73
N ASP A 173 -9.52 -40.33 10.72
CA ASP A 173 -8.89 -41.58 11.14
C ASP A 173 -9.36 -41.98 12.55
N PRO A 174 -9.82 -43.22 12.77
CA PRO A 174 -10.10 -43.78 14.09
C PRO A 174 -9.04 -43.49 15.16
N ALA A 175 -7.76 -43.48 14.81
CA ALA A 175 -6.66 -43.24 15.76
C ALA A 175 -6.72 -41.85 16.41
N SER A 176 -7.32 -40.87 15.73
CA SER A 176 -7.42 -39.47 16.19
C SER A 176 -8.75 -39.15 16.89
N LEU A 177 -9.69 -40.11 16.95
CA LEU A 177 -11.04 -39.88 17.47
C LEU A 177 -11.06 -39.58 18.96
N ARG A 178 -10.36 -40.37 19.78
CA ARG A 178 -10.34 -40.21 21.25
C ARG A 178 -9.86 -38.82 21.65
N GLU A 179 -8.71 -38.40 21.14
CA GLU A 179 -8.14 -37.08 21.43
C GLU A 179 -9.07 -35.94 20.99
N SER A 180 -9.74 -36.10 19.84
CA SER A 180 -10.68 -35.12 19.32
C SER A 180 -11.95 -35.01 20.17
N ILE A 181 -12.47 -36.12 20.70
CA ILE A 181 -13.61 -36.15 21.63
C ILE A 181 -13.23 -35.41 22.92
N GLU A 182 -12.10 -35.77 23.54
CA GLU A 182 -11.65 -35.14 24.78
C GLU A 182 -11.39 -33.64 24.62
N ALA A 183 -10.82 -33.23 23.49
CA ALA A 183 -10.56 -31.83 23.20
C ALA A 183 -11.87 -31.05 22.99
N ALA A 184 -12.83 -31.59 22.23
CA ALA A 184 -14.13 -30.96 22.02
C ALA A 184 -14.94 -30.87 23.32
N ALA A 185 -14.91 -31.91 24.16
CA ALA A 185 -15.58 -31.91 25.45
C ALA A 185 -14.99 -30.87 26.42
N ARG A 186 -13.66 -30.76 26.50
CA ARG A 186 -12.99 -29.70 27.30
C ARG A 186 -13.34 -28.30 26.80
N GLU A 187 -13.39 -28.12 25.49
CA GLU A 187 -13.78 -26.84 24.87
C GLU A 187 -15.24 -26.51 25.17
N ALA A 188 -16.13 -27.50 25.10
CA ALA A 188 -17.56 -27.34 25.39
C ALA A 188 -17.82 -27.02 26.87
N GLU A 189 -17.15 -27.71 27.79
CA GLU A 189 -17.22 -27.45 29.23
C GLU A 189 -16.76 -26.02 29.55
N SER A 190 -15.60 -25.62 29.01
CA SER A 190 -15.04 -24.28 29.25
C SER A 190 -15.91 -23.16 28.67
N ALA A 191 -16.52 -23.39 27.50
CA ALA A 191 -17.29 -22.36 26.79
C ALA A 191 -18.77 -22.32 27.19
N PHE A 192 -19.37 -23.45 27.55
CA PHE A 192 -20.82 -23.61 27.70
C PHE A 192 -21.24 -24.30 29.00
N GLY A 193 -20.30 -24.76 29.83
CA GLY A 193 -20.58 -25.46 31.10
C GLY A 193 -21.20 -26.85 30.91
N ASP A 194 -21.09 -27.43 29.72
CA ASP A 194 -21.59 -28.77 29.38
C ASP A 194 -20.59 -29.51 28.48
N ALA A 195 -19.90 -30.48 29.06
CA ALA A 195 -18.95 -31.37 28.36
C ALA A 195 -19.60 -32.38 27.39
N THR A 196 -20.92 -32.41 27.26
CA THR A 196 -21.61 -33.43 26.45
C THR A 196 -21.34 -33.23 24.95
N VAL A 197 -20.86 -34.28 24.29
CA VAL A 197 -20.62 -34.31 22.84
C VAL A 197 -21.30 -35.51 22.18
N PHE A 198 -21.46 -35.47 20.87
CA PHE A 198 -21.96 -36.57 20.06
C PHE A 198 -21.14 -36.71 18.76
N LEU A 199 -21.18 -37.89 18.17
CA LEU A 199 -20.60 -38.15 16.85
C LEU A 199 -21.67 -38.07 15.79
N GLU A 200 -21.34 -37.47 14.65
CA GLU A 200 -22.21 -37.43 13.49
C GLU A 200 -21.41 -37.74 12.22
N LYS A 201 -21.98 -38.50 11.30
CA LYS A 201 -21.32 -38.81 10.03
C LYS A 201 -20.98 -37.53 9.27
N ALA A 202 -19.72 -37.38 8.86
CA ALA A 202 -19.32 -36.25 8.02
C ALA A 202 -19.67 -36.54 6.56
N VAL A 203 -20.37 -35.62 5.90
CA VAL A 203 -20.54 -35.65 4.45
C VAL A 203 -19.28 -35.03 3.83
N VAL A 204 -18.65 -35.74 2.90
CA VAL A 204 -17.43 -35.28 2.21
C VAL A 204 -17.82 -34.46 0.98
N ASP A 205 -17.20 -33.29 0.83
CA ASP A 205 -17.46 -32.32 -0.23
C ASP A 205 -18.96 -32.03 -0.52
N PRO A 206 -19.78 -31.79 0.52
CA PRO A 206 -21.21 -31.61 0.30
C PRO A 206 -21.50 -30.28 -0.37
N ARG A 207 -22.59 -30.29 -1.13
CA ARG A 207 -23.36 -29.08 -1.43
C ARG A 207 -24.32 -28.80 -0.29
N HIS A 208 -24.45 -27.54 0.09
CA HIS A 208 -25.48 -27.09 1.02
C HIS A 208 -26.68 -26.62 0.21
N ILE A 209 -27.73 -27.44 0.19
CA ILE A 209 -28.97 -27.18 -0.55
C ILE A 209 -30.09 -26.91 0.43
N GLU A 210 -30.87 -25.86 0.21
CA GLU A 210 -31.96 -25.51 1.10
C GLU A 210 -33.25 -25.24 0.31
N VAL A 211 -34.41 -25.54 0.90
CA VAL A 211 -35.71 -25.43 0.22
C VAL A 211 -36.57 -24.39 0.91
N GLN A 212 -37.01 -23.40 0.15
CA GLN A 212 -37.95 -22.40 0.63
C GLN A 212 -39.34 -23.02 0.79
N ILE A 213 -39.91 -22.90 1.99
CA ILE A 213 -41.27 -23.32 2.32
C ILE A 213 -42.16 -22.10 2.53
N LEU A 214 -43.41 -22.21 2.09
CA LEU A 214 -44.49 -21.31 2.45
C LEU A 214 -45.71 -22.15 2.88
N ALA A 215 -46.25 -21.86 4.06
CA ALA A 215 -47.37 -22.58 4.62
C ALA A 215 -48.42 -21.64 5.22
N ASP A 216 -49.71 -21.92 5.02
CA ASP A 216 -50.80 -21.11 5.55
C ASP A 216 -51.38 -21.63 6.88
N GLY A 217 -52.44 -20.99 7.39
CA GLY A 217 -53.11 -21.38 8.63
C GLY A 217 -54.01 -22.61 8.52
N GLU A 218 -54.27 -23.14 7.31
CA GLU A 218 -55.15 -24.29 7.07
C GLU A 218 -54.35 -25.60 6.87
N GLY A 219 -53.02 -25.54 6.98
CA GLY A 219 -52.13 -26.68 6.81
C GLY A 219 -51.70 -26.93 5.37
N ASN A 220 -51.98 -26.00 4.44
CA ASN A 220 -51.44 -26.08 3.09
C ASN A 220 -49.95 -25.69 3.12
N VAL A 221 -49.12 -26.46 2.41
CA VAL A 221 -47.67 -26.27 2.36
C VAL A 221 -47.20 -26.47 0.92
N ILE A 222 -46.44 -25.48 0.41
CA ILE A 222 -45.77 -25.51 -0.88
C ILE A 222 -44.27 -25.21 -0.72
N HIS A 223 -43.46 -25.64 -1.70
CA HIS A 223 -42.08 -25.20 -1.84
C HIS A 223 -41.92 -24.17 -2.95
N LEU A 224 -41.01 -23.21 -2.77
CA LEU A 224 -40.59 -22.25 -3.80
C LEU A 224 -39.22 -22.61 -4.38
N TYR A 225 -39.05 -23.90 -4.66
CA TYR A 225 -37.79 -24.53 -5.09
C TYR A 225 -36.64 -24.39 -4.08
N GLU A 226 -35.46 -24.80 -4.52
CA GLU A 226 -34.24 -24.84 -3.74
C GLU A 226 -33.28 -23.67 -4.05
N ARG A 227 -32.40 -23.39 -3.09
CA ARG A 227 -31.23 -22.55 -3.23
C ARG A 227 -29.97 -23.37 -2.97
N ASP A 228 -28.89 -23.05 -3.69
CA ASP A 228 -27.56 -23.56 -3.41
C ASP A 228 -26.78 -22.51 -2.61
N CYS A 229 -26.48 -22.85 -1.37
CA CYS A 229 -25.73 -22.04 -0.42
C CYS A 229 -24.35 -22.64 -0.11
N SER A 230 -23.81 -23.46 -1.01
CA SER A 230 -22.54 -24.17 -0.82
C SER A 230 -21.35 -23.24 -0.74
N LEU A 231 -21.41 -22.04 -1.32
CA LEU A 231 -20.28 -21.12 -1.27
C LEU A 231 -20.17 -20.48 0.12
N GLN A 232 -19.36 -21.10 0.97
CA GLN A 232 -19.22 -20.76 2.38
C GLN A 232 -17.77 -20.54 2.78
N ARG A 233 -17.58 -19.68 3.80
CA ARG A 233 -16.30 -19.50 4.49
C ARG A 233 -16.53 -19.76 5.97
N ARG A 234 -15.81 -20.73 6.55
CA ARG A 234 -15.97 -21.11 7.98
C ARG A 234 -17.44 -21.33 8.35
N HIS A 235 -18.17 -22.05 7.49
CA HIS A 235 -19.60 -22.33 7.63
C HIS A 235 -20.54 -21.11 7.54
N GLN A 236 -20.06 -19.95 7.10
CA GLN A 236 -20.88 -18.77 6.80
C GLN A 236 -21.12 -18.64 5.30
N LYS A 237 -22.38 -18.45 4.89
CA LYS A 237 -22.79 -18.27 3.49
C LYS A 237 -22.27 -16.94 2.92
N VAL A 238 -21.72 -16.98 1.71
CA VAL A 238 -21.09 -15.84 1.03
C VAL A 238 -21.83 -15.45 -0.25
N ILE A 239 -22.12 -16.45 -1.10
CA ILE A 239 -22.91 -16.29 -2.33
C ILE A 239 -23.95 -17.40 -2.35
N GLU A 240 -25.18 -17.03 -2.62
CA GLU A 240 -26.31 -17.96 -2.71
C GLU A 240 -26.91 -17.93 -4.12
N LEU A 241 -27.30 -19.11 -4.63
CA LEU A 241 -27.79 -19.31 -6.00
C LEU A 241 -29.21 -19.86 -5.99
N ALA A 242 -30.05 -19.46 -6.94
CA ALA A 242 -31.35 -20.08 -7.19
C ALA A 242 -31.61 -20.19 -8.71
N PRO A 243 -32.13 -21.32 -9.21
CA PRO A 243 -32.09 -22.63 -8.57
C PRO A 243 -30.65 -23.15 -8.41
N ALA A 244 -30.47 -24.31 -7.80
CA ALA A 244 -29.15 -24.93 -7.67
C ALA A 244 -28.59 -25.33 -9.06
N PRO A 245 -27.40 -24.84 -9.48
CA PRO A 245 -26.86 -25.15 -10.79
C PRO A 245 -26.47 -26.63 -10.89
N ASN A 246 -26.62 -27.23 -12.08
CA ASN A 246 -26.25 -28.63 -12.34
C ASN A 246 -26.89 -29.66 -11.39
N LEU A 247 -28.00 -29.34 -10.73
CA LEU A 247 -28.73 -30.30 -9.90
C LEU A 247 -29.69 -31.12 -10.78
N ASP A 248 -29.60 -32.46 -10.67
CA ASP A 248 -30.51 -33.36 -11.37
C ASP A 248 -31.97 -33.05 -10.95
N PRO A 249 -32.89 -32.82 -11.90
CA PRO A 249 -34.28 -32.50 -11.60
C PRO A 249 -34.99 -33.53 -10.70
N ALA A 250 -34.65 -34.81 -10.81
CA ALA A 250 -35.21 -35.86 -9.96
C ALA A 250 -34.67 -35.78 -8.52
N VAL A 251 -33.40 -35.41 -8.34
CA VAL A 251 -32.83 -35.12 -7.01
C VAL A 251 -33.50 -33.89 -6.41
N ARG A 252 -33.62 -32.80 -7.19
CA ARG A 252 -34.33 -31.58 -6.79
C ARG A 252 -35.73 -31.88 -6.28
N GLN A 253 -36.51 -32.63 -7.06
CA GLN A 253 -37.89 -32.96 -6.68
C GLN A 253 -37.94 -33.72 -5.36
N ARG A 254 -37.06 -34.71 -5.14
CA ARG A 254 -37.00 -35.44 -3.87
C ARG A 254 -36.67 -34.54 -2.69
N ILE A 255 -35.69 -33.65 -2.83
CA ILE A 255 -35.31 -32.70 -1.77
C ILE A 255 -36.50 -31.76 -1.44
N CYS A 256 -37.16 -31.24 -2.47
CA CYS A 256 -38.33 -30.38 -2.30
C CYS A 256 -39.51 -31.11 -1.64
N ASP A 257 -39.80 -32.33 -2.08
CA ASP A 257 -40.86 -33.17 -1.51
C ASP A 257 -40.60 -33.48 -0.04
N ASP A 258 -39.35 -33.80 0.31
CA ASP A 258 -38.96 -34.11 1.68
C ASP A 258 -39.04 -32.88 2.59
N ALA A 259 -38.68 -31.69 2.09
CA ALA A 259 -38.89 -30.43 2.80
C ALA A 259 -40.38 -30.17 3.09
N VAL A 260 -41.25 -30.39 2.10
CA VAL A 260 -42.72 -30.26 2.27
C VAL A 260 -43.26 -31.30 3.25
N LYS A 261 -42.81 -32.56 3.18
CA LYS A 261 -43.19 -33.60 4.15
C LYS A 261 -42.82 -33.22 5.58
N PHE A 262 -41.59 -32.73 5.77
CA PHE A 262 -41.13 -32.27 7.09
C PHE A 262 -41.98 -31.11 7.61
N ALA A 263 -42.19 -30.07 6.80
CA ALA A 263 -42.99 -28.91 7.17
C ALA A 263 -44.44 -29.29 7.52
N ARG A 264 -45.06 -30.22 6.76
CA ARG A 264 -46.39 -30.76 7.10
C ARG A 264 -46.39 -31.54 8.42
N ARG A 265 -45.37 -32.37 8.65
CA ARG A 265 -45.27 -33.19 9.87
C ARG A 265 -45.26 -32.35 11.14
N ILE A 266 -44.56 -31.22 11.13
CA ILE A 266 -44.44 -30.32 12.29
C ILE A 266 -45.56 -29.26 12.36
N GLY A 267 -46.54 -29.30 11.45
CA GLY A 267 -47.61 -28.30 11.39
C GLY A 267 -47.08 -26.90 11.14
N TYR A 268 -46.11 -26.75 10.22
CA TYR A 268 -45.46 -25.47 9.97
C TYR A 268 -46.42 -24.42 9.41
N ARG A 269 -46.18 -23.14 9.74
CA ARG A 269 -46.91 -21.97 9.25
C ARG A 269 -45.94 -20.87 8.86
N ASN A 270 -46.34 -20.03 7.91
CA ASN A 270 -45.59 -18.88 7.39
C ASN A 270 -44.40 -19.32 6.50
N ALA A 271 -43.43 -18.43 6.25
CA ALA A 271 -42.23 -18.78 5.51
C ALA A 271 -41.19 -19.47 6.41
N GLY A 272 -40.49 -20.44 5.86
CA GLY A 272 -39.39 -21.14 6.54
C GLY A 272 -38.48 -21.79 5.51
N THR A 273 -37.33 -22.31 5.94
CA THR A 273 -36.42 -23.01 5.03
C THR A 273 -35.89 -24.29 5.66
N VAL A 274 -35.91 -25.36 4.89
CA VAL A 274 -35.38 -26.67 5.29
C VAL A 274 -34.02 -26.86 4.61
N GLU A 275 -32.97 -27.10 5.40
CA GLU A 275 -31.60 -27.21 4.91
C GLU A 275 -31.13 -28.67 4.83
N PHE A 276 -30.37 -28.98 3.79
CA PHE A 276 -29.85 -30.31 3.46
C PHE A 276 -28.36 -30.26 3.08
N LEU A 277 -27.61 -31.31 3.43
CA LEU A 277 -26.34 -31.61 2.78
C LEU A 277 -26.61 -32.60 1.65
N LEU A 278 -26.07 -32.32 0.47
CA LEU A 278 -26.15 -33.16 -0.71
C LEU A 278 -24.75 -33.65 -1.08
N ASP A 279 -24.56 -34.97 -1.12
CA ASP A 279 -23.31 -35.59 -1.54
C ASP A 279 -23.19 -35.70 -3.08
N PRO A 280 -21.98 -36.01 -3.62
CA PRO A 280 -21.77 -36.18 -5.06
C PRO A 280 -22.57 -37.34 -5.70
N ASP A 281 -23.03 -38.32 -4.92
CA ASP A 281 -23.83 -39.46 -5.39
C ASP A 281 -25.32 -39.10 -5.51
N GLY A 282 -25.72 -37.88 -5.14
CA GLY A 282 -27.10 -37.41 -5.19
C GLY A 282 -27.95 -37.83 -3.98
N LYS A 283 -27.31 -38.21 -2.86
CA LYS A 283 -27.99 -38.47 -1.59
C LYS A 283 -28.01 -37.20 -0.74
N HIS A 284 -29.20 -36.81 -0.30
CA HIS A 284 -29.39 -35.67 0.58
C HIS A 284 -29.73 -36.12 2.00
N VAL A 285 -29.36 -35.30 2.98
CA VAL A 285 -29.68 -35.50 4.40
C VAL A 285 -30.09 -34.18 5.02
N PHE A 286 -31.15 -34.19 5.83
CA PHE A 286 -31.63 -33.05 6.58
C PHE A 286 -30.60 -32.60 7.63
N ILE A 287 -30.43 -31.29 7.77
CA ILE A 287 -29.55 -30.68 8.78
C ILE A 287 -30.38 -29.94 9.82
N GLU A 288 -31.18 -28.97 9.36
CA GLU A 288 -31.97 -28.09 10.22
C GLU A 288 -33.11 -27.44 9.43
N MET A 289 -34.00 -26.78 10.16
CA MET A 289 -34.97 -25.87 9.59
C MET A 289 -34.78 -24.50 10.21
N ASN A 290 -34.70 -23.47 9.38
CA ASN A 290 -34.71 -22.09 9.78
C ASN A 290 -36.18 -21.63 9.79
N PRO A 291 -36.83 -21.45 10.96
CA PRO A 291 -38.27 -21.21 11.07
C PRO A 291 -38.63 -19.72 10.84
N ARG A 292 -38.04 -19.11 9.81
CA ARG A 292 -38.10 -17.68 9.50
C ARG A 292 -37.70 -17.40 8.04
N ILE A 293 -37.76 -16.13 7.64
CA ILE A 293 -37.12 -15.69 6.39
C ILE A 293 -35.60 -15.77 6.48
N GLN A 294 -34.92 -15.91 5.34
CA GLN A 294 -33.47 -15.86 5.24
C GLN A 294 -32.98 -14.64 4.46
N VAL A 295 -31.71 -14.31 4.64
CA VAL A 295 -31.05 -13.17 3.96
C VAL A 295 -31.14 -13.36 2.44
N GLU A 296 -30.96 -14.60 1.99
CA GLU A 296 -30.97 -15.11 0.61
C GLU A 296 -32.37 -15.36 0.03
N HIS A 297 -33.46 -14.96 0.70
CA HIS A 297 -34.81 -15.07 0.11
C HIS A 297 -34.93 -14.38 -1.25
N THR A 298 -34.15 -13.32 -1.49
CA THR A 298 -34.21 -12.49 -2.70
C THR A 298 -33.93 -13.29 -3.98
N VAL A 299 -33.04 -14.29 -3.96
CA VAL A 299 -32.79 -15.12 -5.16
C VAL A 299 -33.98 -15.99 -5.49
N THR A 300 -34.74 -16.47 -4.48
CA THR A 300 -36.00 -17.20 -4.69
C THR A 300 -37.07 -16.28 -5.27
N GLU A 301 -37.23 -15.07 -4.74
CA GLU A 301 -38.18 -14.10 -5.30
C GLU A 301 -37.84 -13.79 -6.77
N GLU A 302 -36.56 -13.58 -7.09
CA GLU A 302 -36.13 -13.29 -8.47
C GLU A 302 -36.40 -14.44 -9.44
N VAL A 303 -36.38 -15.71 -9.01
CA VAL A 303 -36.63 -16.84 -9.91
C VAL A 303 -38.07 -17.35 -9.89
N THR A 304 -38.90 -16.91 -8.95
CA THR A 304 -40.30 -17.34 -8.85
C THR A 304 -41.31 -16.21 -9.07
N ASP A 305 -40.85 -14.95 -9.03
CA ASP A 305 -41.66 -13.74 -9.06
C ASP A 305 -42.71 -13.68 -7.91
N ILE A 306 -42.46 -14.40 -6.81
CA ILE A 306 -43.28 -14.42 -5.59
C ILE A 306 -42.60 -13.57 -4.51
N ASP A 307 -43.30 -12.54 -4.01
CA ASP A 307 -42.84 -11.72 -2.89
C ASP A 307 -43.06 -12.48 -1.56
N LEU A 308 -41.97 -12.94 -0.95
CA LEU A 308 -42.00 -13.73 0.28
C LEU A 308 -42.45 -12.90 1.47
N VAL A 309 -41.96 -11.67 1.63
CA VAL A 309 -42.28 -10.85 2.81
C VAL A 309 -43.74 -10.40 2.83
N GLN A 310 -44.29 -10.03 1.67
CA GLN A 310 -45.71 -9.77 1.53
C GLN A 310 -46.53 -11.03 1.85
N SER A 311 -46.10 -12.18 1.32
CA SER A 311 -46.77 -13.46 1.59
C SER A 311 -46.78 -13.79 3.08
N GLN A 312 -45.67 -13.57 3.79
CA GLN A 312 -45.58 -13.76 5.24
C GLN A 312 -46.61 -12.89 5.99
N LEU A 313 -46.73 -11.61 5.63
CA LEU A 313 -47.66 -10.67 6.26
C LEU A 313 -49.13 -11.05 5.98
N ARG A 314 -49.46 -11.43 4.75
CA ARG A 314 -50.81 -11.85 4.35
C ARG A 314 -51.23 -13.15 5.05
N ILE A 315 -50.34 -14.14 5.10
CA ILE A 315 -50.58 -15.41 5.82
C ILE A 315 -50.73 -15.18 7.33
N ALA A 316 -49.92 -14.30 7.92
CA ALA A 316 -50.07 -13.94 9.33
C ALA A 316 -51.41 -13.22 9.59
N ALA A 317 -51.89 -12.43 8.63
CA ALA A 317 -53.20 -11.77 8.67
C ALA A 317 -54.40 -12.71 8.43
N GLY A 318 -54.14 -13.99 8.13
CA GLY A 318 -55.16 -15.04 8.00
C GLY A 318 -55.48 -15.49 6.58
N GLU A 319 -54.80 -14.97 5.55
CA GLU A 319 -55.02 -15.42 4.17
C GLU A 319 -54.41 -16.81 3.90
N THR A 320 -55.08 -17.60 3.07
CA THR A 320 -54.64 -18.92 2.62
C THR A 320 -53.73 -18.85 1.40
N LEU A 321 -53.00 -19.92 1.07
CA LEU A 321 -52.23 -19.98 -0.18
C LEU A 321 -53.12 -19.75 -1.42
N ALA A 322 -54.37 -20.21 -1.38
CA ALA A 322 -55.35 -19.98 -2.44
C ALA A 322 -55.72 -18.48 -2.58
N ASP A 323 -55.87 -17.74 -1.47
CA ASP A 323 -56.13 -16.28 -1.50
C ASP A 323 -54.92 -15.50 -2.06
N LEU A 324 -53.72 -16.03 -1.87
CA LEU A 324 -52.49 -15.52 -2.49
C LEU A 324 -52.38 -15.90 -3.97
N GLY A 325 -53.27 -16.75 -4.49
CA GLY A 325 -53.22 -17.27 -5.86
C GLY A 325 -52.11 -18.30 -6.08
N LEU A 326 -51.66 -18.98 -5.02
CA LEU A 326 -50.52 -19.89 -5.03
C LEU A 326 -50.97 -21.35 -4.84
N SER A 327 -50.48 -22.21 -5.73
CA SER A 327 -50.46 -23.67 -5.59
C SER A 327 -49.12 -24.22 -6.04
N GLN A 328 -48.78 -25.46 -5.70
CA GLN A 328 -47.49 -26.04 -6.09
C GLN A 328 -47.27 -26.04 -7.61
N GLU A 329 -48.35 -26.21 -8.39
CA GLU A 329 -48.34 -26.22 -9.85
C GLU A 329 -48.16 -24.82 -10.46
N SER A 330 -48.53 -23.77 -9.74
CA SER A 330 -48.37 -22.37 -10.19
C SER A 330 -46.95 -21.83 -10.01
N VAL A 331 -46.15 -22.44 -9.13
CA VAL A 331 -44.78 -22.01 -8.85
C VAL A 331 -43.86 -22.53 -9.95
N VAL A 332 -43.29 -21.63 -10.74
CA VAL A 332 -42.40 -21.95 -11.86
C VAL A 332 -41.07 -21.21 -11.75
N LEU A 333 -40.00 -21.82 -12.26
CA LEU A 333 -38.67 -21.20 -12.30
C LEU A 333 -38.49 -20.32 -13.53
N HIS A 334 -38.02 -19.10 -13.31
CA HIS A 334 -37.71 -18.12 -14.34
C HIS A 334 -36.22 -17.77 -14.34
N GLY A 335 -35.45 -18.54 -15.10
CA GLY A 335 -34.01 -18.34 -15.27
C GLY A 335 -33.22 -18.71 -14.02
N ALA A 336 -32.22 -17.90 -13.67
CA ALA A 336 -31.40 -18.08 -12.49
C ALA A 336 -31.06 -16.74 -11.83
N ALA A 337 -30.82 -16.76 -10.54
CA ALA A 337 -30.37 -15.62 -9.76
C ALA A 337 -29.23 -16.02 -8.81
N LEU A 338 -28.40 -15.05 -8.47
CA LEU A 338 -27.39 -15.17 -7.43
C LEU A 338 -27.37 -13.93 -6.56
N GLN A 339 -27.01 -14.08 -5.29
CA GLN A 339 -26.83 -12.98 -4.36
C GLN A 339 -25.39 -12.93 -3.87
N CYS A 340 -24.80 -11.73 -3.85
CA CYS A 340 -23.56 -11.42 -3.16
C CYS A 340 -23.83 -10.44 -2.02
N ARG A 341 -23.23 -10.67 -0.86
CA ARG A 341 -23.26 -9.71 0.26
C ARG A 341 -22.03 -8.83 0.20
N ILE A 342 -22.22 -7.52 0.00
CA ILE A 342 -21.12 -6.56 0.07
C ILE A 342 -20.95 -6.15 1.53
N THR A 343 -19.78 -6.41 2.10
CA THR A 343 -19.45 -6.16 3.52
C THR A 343 -18.24 -5.24 3.66
N THR A 344 -18.01 -4.70 4.86
CA THR A 344 -16.76 -3.98 5.21
C THR A 344 -15.60 -4.90 5.58
N GLU A 345 -15.75 -6.21 5.43
CA GLU A 345 -14.68 -7.16 5.77
C GLU A 345 -13.52 -7.03 4.78
N ASP A 346 -12.31 -6.83 5.29
CA ASP A 346 -11.09 -6.74 4.47
C ASP A 346 -10.48 -8.13 4.26
N PRO A 347 -10.53 -8.70 3.03
CA PRO A 347 -9.94 -10.01 2.75
C PRO A 347 -8.42 -10.05 2.98
N ALA A 348 -7.72 -8.93 2.80
CA ALA A 348 -6.27 -8.83 3.01
C ALA A 348 -5.90 -8.83 4.50
N ASN A 349 -6.86 -8.51 5.38
CA ASN A 349 -6.70 -8.52 6.84
C ASN A 349 -7.55 -9.62 7.49
N GLY A 350 -7.69 -10.78 6.83
CA GLY A 350 -8.37 -11.95 7.39
C GLY A 350 -9.90 -11.82 7.51
N PHE A 351 -10.52 -10.95 6.72
CA PHE A 351 -11.93 -10.57 6.75
C PHE A 351 -12.37 -9.88 8.04
N ARG A 352 -11.45 -9.14 8.68
CA ARG A 352 -11.84 -8.25 9.78
C ARG A 352 -12.73 -7.12 9.22
N PRO A 353 -13.89 -6.83 9.83
CA PRO A 353 -14.69 -5.68 9.46
C PRO A 353 -13.93 -4.39 9.68
N ASP A 354 -13.91 -3.56 8.65
CA ASP A 354 -13.45 -2.19 8.73
C ASP A 354 -14.56 -1.28 9.25
N THR A 355 -14.16 -0.21 9.92
CA THR A 355 -15.04 0.79 10.54
C THR A 355 -14.63 2.19 10.11
N GLY A 356 -15.57 3.13 10.12
CA GLY A 356 -15.30 4.51 9.76
C GLY A 356 -16.33 5.08 8.79
N MET A 357 -16.04 6.27 8.29
CA MET A 357 -16.98 7.01 7.46
C MET A 357 -16.88 6.64 5.99
N ILE A 358 -18.02 6.34 5.36
CA ILE A 358 -18.11 6.12 3.92
C ILE A 358 -18.01 7.46 3.19
N SER A 359 -16.86 7.78 2.63
CA SER A 359 -16.60 9.04 1.92
C SER A 359 -17.25 9.11 0.54
N ALA A 360 -17.49 7.95 -0.08
CA ALA A 360 -18.26 7.86 -1.33
C ALA A 360 -18.97 6.51 -1.43
N TYR A 361 -20.21 6.54 -1.89
CA TYR A 361 -20.99 5.34 -2.19
C TYR A 361 -21.64 5.46 -3.57
N ARG A 362 -21.35 4.50 -4.44
CA ARG A 362 -22.08 4.29 -5.69
C ARG A 362 -22.42 2.84 -5.85
N SER A 363 -23.71 2.61 -5.99
CA SER A 363 -24.26 1.32 -6.32
C SER A 363 -24.41 1.14 -7.83
N PRO A 364 -24.28 -0.09 -8.34
CA PRO A 364 -24.60 -0.41 -9.73
C PRO A 364 -26.11 -0.31 -9.96
N GLY A 365 -26.52 -0.23 -11.23
CA GLY A 365 -27.92 -0.37 -11.65
C GLY A 365 -28.03 -1.24 -12.89
N GLY A 366 -29.15 -1.15 -13.62
CA GLY A 366 -29.35 -1.83 -14.90
C GLY A 366 -30.24 -3.08 -14.83
N SER A 367 -30.51 -3.68 -15.99
CA SER A 367 -31.41 -4.83 -16.12
C SER A 367 -30.93 -6.05 -15.31
N GLY A 368 -31.82 -6.63 -14.52
CA GLY A 368 -31.56 -7.83 -13.71
C GLY A 368 -30.68 -7.58 -12.49
N ILE A 369 -30.64 -6.34 -11.98
CA ILE A 369 -29.89 -5.96 -10.78
C ILE A 369 -30.89 -5.49 -9.72
N ARG A 370 -30.87 -6.18 -8.59
CA ARG A 370 -31.64 -5.84 -7.39
C ARG A 370 -30.68 -5.50 -6.26
N LEU A 371 -31.03 -4.45 -5.50
CA LEU A 371 -30.25 -3.98 -4.37
C LEU A 371 -31.12 -3.80 -3.14
N ASP A 372 -30.74 -4.51 -2.08
CA ASP A 372 -31.33 -4.38 -0.76
C ASP A 372 -30.25 -3.83 0.19
N GLY A 373 -30.23 -2.50 0.32
CA GLY A 373 -29.28 -1.76 1.15
C GLY A 373 -29.85 -1.43 2.52
N GLY A 374 -29.04 -1.62 3.58
CA GLY A 374 -29.45 -1.38 4.96
C GLY A 374 -29.20 0.04 5.46
N THR A 375 -27.96 0.52 5.40
CA THR A 375 -27.53 1.76 6.08
C THR A 375 -26.68 2.69 5.21
N THR A 376 -26.43 2.32 3.96
CA THR A 376 -25.23 2.77 3.27
C THR A 376 -25.48 3.95 2.31
N HIS A 377 -24.95 5.12 2.65
CA HIS A 377 -24.82 6.27 1.75
C HIS A 377 -23.50 7.01 2.02
N ALA A 378 -23.17 8.01 1.21
CA ALA A 378 -22.02 8.87 1.49
C ALA A 378 -22.27 9.65 2.80
N GLY A 379 -21.31 9.62 3.72
CA GLY A 379 -21.40 10.20 5.06
C GLY A 379 -21.86 9.22 6.15
N THR A 380 -22.27 7.99 5.81
CA THR A 380 -22.58 6.97 6.83
C THR A 380 -21.33 6.58 7.61
N GLU A 381 -21.41 6.59 8.94
CA GLU A 381 -20.39 6.01 9.82
C GLU A 381 -20.69 4.54 10.10
N VAL A 382 -19.78 3.66 9.71
CA VAL A 382 -19.84 2.22 10.01
C VAL A 382 -19.22 1.98 11.38
N SER A 383 -20.04 1.56 12.35
CA SER A 383 -19.60 1.24 13.70
C SER A 383 -19.25 -0.25 13.86
N ALA A 384 -18.48 -0.58 14.89
CA ALA A 384 -18.12 -1.97 15.23
C ALA A 384 -19.26 -2.77 15.88
N HIS A 385 -20.37 -2.11 16.26
CA HIS A 385 -21.44 -2.70 17.06
C HIS A 385 -22.23 -3.80 16.34
N PHE A 386 -22.42 -3.68 15.03
CA PHE A 386 -23.34 -4.53 14.26
C PHE A 386 -22.60 -5.34 13.18
N ASP A 387 -23.34 -6.05 12.34
CA ASP A 387 -22.74 -6.74 11.19
C ASP A 387 -22.15 -5.76 10.19
N SER A 388 -21.16 -6.26 9.45
CA SER A 388 -20.42 -5.52 8.43
C SER A 388 -21.17 -5.35 7.11
N MET A 389 -22.46 -5.72 7.03
CA MET A 389 -23.21 -5.74 5.76
C MET A 389 -23.57 -4.33 5.30
N LEU A 390 -23.15 -3.97 4.09
CA LEU A 390 -23.47 -2.69 3.46
C LEU A 390 -24.70 -2.79 2.55
N VAL A 391 -24.70 -3.78 1.65
CA VAL A 391 -25.76 -3.98 0.66
C VAL A 391 -25.76 -5.42 0.14
N LYS A 392 -26.94 -5.97 -0.08
CA LYS A 392 -27.12 -7.21 -0.83
C LYS A 392 -27.28 -6.88 -2.30
N LEU A 393 -26.45 -7.51 -3.13
CA LEU A 393 -26.53 -7.44 -4.58
C LEU A 393 -27.13 -8.75 -5.07
N THR A 394 -28.32 -8.69 -5.64
CA THR A 394 -28.93 -9.85 -6.32
C THR A 394 -28.95 -9.60 -7.83
N CYS A 395 -28.50 -10.61 -8.58
CA CYS A 395 -28.43 -10.56 -10.04
C CYS A 395 -29.22 -11.71 -10.63
N ARG A 396 -30.21 -11.39 -11.47
CA ARG A 396 -31.03 -12.37 -12.22
C ARG A 396 -30.59 -12.41 -13.68
N GLY A 397 -30.67 -13.58 -14.31
CA GLY A 397 -30.44 -13.80 -15.73
C GLY A 397 -31.40 -14.84 -16.27
N ARG A 398 -31.50 -14.94 -17.61
CA ARG A 398 -32.27 -16.02 -18.27
C ARG A 398 -31.69 -17.42 -18.03
N ASP A 399 -30.41 -17.46 -17.67
CA ASP A 399 -29.60 -18.63 -17.34
C ASP A 399 -28.55 -18.22 -16.30
N PHE A 400 -27.88 -19.21 -15.70
CA PHE A 400 -26.86 -18.98 -14.67
C PHE A 400 -25.69 -18.14 -15.18
N GLY A 401 -25.20 -18.40 -16.39
CA GLY A 401 -24.10 -17.62 -16.98
C GLY A 401 -24.43 -16.12 -17.09
N THR A 402 -25.64 -15.78 -17.54
CA THR A 402 -26.11 -14.39 -17.63
C THR A 402 -26.21 -13.73 -16.24
N ALA A 403 -26.65 -14.46 -15.21
CA ALA A 403 -26.68 -13.96 -13.84
C ALA A 403 -25.26 -13.68 -13.32
N VAL A 404 -24.30 -14.58 -13.58
CA VAL A 404 -22.88 -14.42 -13.23
C VAL A 404 -22.26 -13.21 -13.94
N ASP A 405 -22.47 -13.04 -15.25
CA ASP A 405 -21.93 -11.88 -15.98
C ASP A 405 -22.47 -10.55 -15.45
N ARG A 406 -23.76 -10.51 -15.10
CA ARG A 406 -24.38 -9.34 -14.47
C ARG A 406 -23.79 -9.06 -13.09
N ALA A 407 -23.53 -10.09 -12.29
CA ALA A 407 -22.87 -9.98 -11.00
C ALA A 407 -21.43 -9.48 -11.14
N ARG A 408 -20.64 -10.03 -12.07
CA ARG A 408 -19.26 -9.58 -12.36
C ARG A 408 -19.23 -8.10 -12.69
N ARG A 409 -20.10 -7.66 -13.59
CA ARG A 409 -20.23 -6.24 -13.96
C ARG A 409 -20.70 -5.38 -12.78
N ALA A 410 -21.71 -5.83 -12.03
CA ALA A 410 -22.26 -5.08 -10.90
C ALA A 410 -21.23 -4.86 -9.77
N VAL A 411 -20.52 -5.92 -9.40
CA VAL A 411 -19.44 -5.88 -8.40
C VAL A 411 -18.30 -4.96 -8.88
N ALA A 412 -17.97 -4.99 -10.17
CA ALA A 412 -16.95 -4.10 -10.76
C ALA A 412 -17.38 -2.63 -10.87
N GLU A 413 -18.68 -2.32 -10.89
CA GLU A 413 -19.21 -0.96 -10.96
C GLU A 413 -19.31 -0.27 -9.58
N PHE A 414 -19.44 -1.05 -8.49
CA PHE A 414 -19.48 -0.49 -7.14
C PHE A 414 -18.30 0.44 -6.87
N ARG A 415 -18.57 1.61 -6.29
CA ARG A 415 -17.54 2.52 -5.76
C ARG A 415 -17.88 2.85 -4.33
N ILE A 416 -17.27 2.12 -3.40
CA ILE A 416 -17.34 2.36 -1.97
C ILE A 416 -15.96 2.84 -1.53
N ARG A 417 -15.90 3.93 -0.78
CA ARG A 417 -14.67 4.58 -0.31
C ARG A 417 -14.82 4.98 1.15
N GLY A 418 -13.68 5.07 1.85
CA GLY A 418 -13.61 5.40 3.28
C GLY A 418 -13.54 4.16 4.18
N VAL A 419 -14.00 3.01 3.69
CA VAL A 419 -13.84 1.70 4.34
C VAL A 419 -13.44 0.64 3.31
N SER A 420 -12.71 -0.37 3.76
CA SER A 420 -12.42 -1.59 3.01
C SER A 420 -13.70 -2.38 2.73
N THR A 421 -13.66 -3.24 1.70
CA THR A 421 -14.80 -4.09 1.34
C THR A 421 -14.36 -5.45 0.83
N ASN A 422 -15.24 -6.44 0.92
CA ASN A 422 -15.02 -7.78 0.38
C ASN A 422 -15.17 -7.89 -1.15
N ILE A 423 -15.41 -6.78 -1.86
CA ILE A 423 -15.59 -6.71 -3.33
C ILE A 423 -14.48 -7.42 -4.11
N PRO A 424 -13.17 -7.20 -3.84
CA PRO A 424 -12.11 -7.85 -4.62
C PRO A 424 -12.14 -9.38 -4.51
N PHE A 425 -12.51 -9.89 -3.33
CA PHE A 425 -12.70 -11.32 -3.11
C PHE A 425 -13.90 -11.85 -3.91
N LEU A 426 -15.03 -11.14 -3.91
CA LEU A 426 -16.19 -11.50 -4.73
C LEU A 426 -15.86 -11.49 -6.23
N GLN A 427 -15.07 -10.53 -6.71
CA GLN A 427 -14.59 -10.52 -8.09
C GLN A 427 -13.75 -11.75 -8.42
N ALA A 428 -12.84 -12.14 -7.53
CA ALA A 428 -12.02 -13.34 -7.71
C ALA A 428 -12.87 -14.61 -7.78
N VAL A 429 -13.86 -14.76 -6.90
CA VAL A 429 -14.80 -15.89 -6.93
C VAL A 429 -15.61 -15.92 -8.23
N LEU A 430 -16.18 -14.79 -8.65
CA LEU A 430 -17.00 -14.73 -9.86
C LEU A 430 -16.18 -14.94 -11.16
N ASP A 431 -14.87 -14.67 -11.13
CA ASP A 431 -13.93 -14.93 -12.22
C ASP A 431 -13.46 -16.40 -12.26
N ASP A 432 -13.68 -17.19 -11.21
CA ASP A 432 -13.21 -18.58 -11.12
C ASP A 432 -13.95 -19.51 -12.11
N PRO A 433 -13.23 -20.34 -12.90
CA PRO A 433 -13.85 -21.22 -13.89
C PRO A 433 -14.79 -22.28 -13.31
N ASP A 434 -14.56 -22.77 -12.08
CA ASP A 434 -15.43 -23.75 -11.43
C ASP A 434 -16.72 -23.08 -10.93
N PHE A 435 -16.63 -21.86 -10.39
CA PHE A 435 -17.81 -21.09 -10.03
C PHE A 435 -18.69 -20.81 -11.26
N GLN A 436 -18.10 -20.34 -12.37
CA GLN A 436 -18.83 -20.06 -13.61
C GLN A 436 -19.49 -21.30 -14.22
N ALA A 437 -18.88 -22.47 -14.01
CA ALA A 437 -19.45 -23.74 -14.44
C ALA A 437 -20.49 -24.31 -13.44
N GLY A 438 -20.74 -23.65 -12.31
CA GLY A 438 -21.66 -24.12 -11.27
C GLY A 438 -21.15 -25.34 -10.49
N ARG A 439 -19.81 -25.51 -10.41
CA ARG A 439 -19.13 -26.57 -9.64
C ARG A 439 -18.71 -26.00 -8.28
N VAL A 440 -19.65 -25.88 -7.36
CA VAL A 440 -19.42 -25.35 -6.00
C VAL A 440 -19.69 -26.41 -4.94
N THR A 441 -18.88 -26.40 -3.88
CA THR A 441 -19.04 -27.22 -2.66
C THR A 441 -18.74 -26.34 -1.44
N THR A 442 -19.08 -26.84 -0.25
CA THR A 442 -18.77 -26.16 1.02
C THR A 442 -17.27 -25.95 1.27
N ALA A 443 -16.40 -26.70 0.60
CA ALA A 443 -14.94 -26.57 0.68
C ALA A 443 -14.34 -25.62 -0.39
N PHE A 444 -15.16 -25.05 -1.29
CA PHE A 444 -14.68 -24.33 -2.48
C PHE A 444 -13.67 -23.22 -2.16
N ILE A 445 -13.98 -22.37 -1.17
CA ILE A 445 -13.14 -21.23 -0.78
C ILE A 445 -11.87 -21.70 -0.05
N GLU A 446 -11.99 -22.70 0.84
CA GLU A 446 -10.87 -23.25 1.61
C GLU A 446 -9.79 -23.87 0.70
N GLN A 447 -10.21 -24.57 -0.35
CA GLN A 447 -9.31 -25.18 -1.33
C GLN A 447 -8.63 -24.17 -2.26
N ARG A 448 -9.02 -22.89 -2.22
CA ARG A 448 -8.54 -21.83 -3.14
C ARG A 448 -8.05 -20.59 -2.39
N PRO A 449 -6.95 -20.70 -1.60
CA PRO A 449 -6.44 -19.58 -0.81
C PRO A 449 -6.01 -18.38 -1.66
N HIS A 450 -5.68 -18.59 -2.94
CA HIS A 450 -5.32 -17.53 -3.88
C HIS A 450 -6.46 -16.53 -4.17
N LEU A 451 -7.73 -16.90 -3.92
CA LEU A 451 -8.87 -15.99 -4.10
C LEU A 451 -8.81 -14.78 -3.16
N LEU A 452 -8.04 -14.86 -2.06
CA LEU A 452 -7.89 -13.79 -1.08
C LEU A 452 -6.94 -12.66 -1.52
N THR A 453 -6.05 -12.94 -2.48
CA THR A 453 -5.00 -12.02 -2.93
C THR A 453 -5.06 -11.72 -4.43
N ALA A 454 -5.97 -12.35 -5.17
CA ALA A 454 -6.05 -12.25 -6.63
C ALA A 454 -6.37 -10.85 -7.16
N ARG A 455 -7.06 -10.01 -6.37
CA ARG A 455 -7.48 -8.66 -6.77
C ARG A 455 -7.24 -7.68 -5.63
N HIS A 456 -6.54 -6.58 -5.93
CA HIS A 456 -6.44 -5.41 -5.06
C HIS A 456 -6.95 -4.18 -5.82
N SER A 457 -7.80 -3.38 -5.18
CA SER A 457 -8.22 -2.10 -5.75
C SER A 457 -7.03 -1.14 -5.73
N ALA A 458 -6.58 -0.66 -6.89
CA ALA A 458 -5.42 0.24 -6.97
C ALA A 458 -5.72 1.64 -6.38
N ASP A 459 -7.00 2.01 -6.26
CA ASP A 459 -7.55 3.30 -5.83
C ASP A 459 -6.70 4.55 -6.14
N ARG A 460 -6.11 4.58 -7.34
CA ARG A 460 -5.07 5.53 -7.74
C ARG A 460 -5.49 7.00 -7.57
N GLY A 461 -6.74 7.31 -7.90
CA GLY A 461 -7.27 8.66 -7.80
C GLY A 461 -7.42 9.17 -6.37
N THR A 462 -7.94 8.34 -5.46
CA THR A 462 -8.04 8.72 -4.04
C THR A 462 -6.66 8.88 -3.43
N LYS A 463 -5.74 7.92 -3.66
CA LYS A 463 -4.39 7.97 -3.09
C LYS A 463 -3.62 9.23 -3.50
N LEU A 464 -3.66 9.56 -4.79
CA LEU A 464 -3.03 10.77 -5.33
C LEU A 464 -3.65 12.04 -4.75
N LEU A 465 -4.99 12.06 -4.66
CA LEU A 465 -5.72 13.18 -4.06
C LEU A 465 -5.40 13.33 -2.57
N THR A 466 -5.20 12.24 -1.82
CA THR A 466 -4.75 12.30 -0.42
C THR A 466 -3.40 12.98 -0.29
N TYR A 467 -2.44 12.69 -1.17
CA TYR A 467 -1.14 13.39 -1.17
C TYR A 467 -1.30 14.88 -1.47
N LEU A 468 -2.07 15.22 -2.51
CA LEU A 468 -2.32 16.61 -2.87
C LEU A 468 -3.02 17.37 -1.74
N ALA A 469 -3.99 16.75 -1.07
CA ALA A 469 -4.68 17.31 0.07
C ALA A 469 -3.72 17.53 1.26
N ASP A 470 -2.86 16.56 1.56
CA ASP A 470 -1.83 16.64 2.60
C ASP A 470 -0.88 17.82 2.37
N VAL A 471 -0.28 17.91 1.18
CA VAL A 471 0.63 19.01 0.82
C VAL A 471 -0.10 20.37 0.85
N THR A 472 -1.37 20.42 0.46
CA THR A 472 -2.16 21.66 0.47
C THR A 472 -2.41 22.18 1.89
N VAL A 473 -2.72 21.28 2.83
CA VAL A 473 -2.95 21.62 4.24
C VAL A 473 -1.64 21.97 4.93
N ASN A 474 -0.66 21.07 4.83
CA ASN A 474 0.56 21.11 5.64
C ASN A 474 1.67 22.01 5.06
N LYS A 475 1.60 22.35 3.77
CA LYS A 475 2.51 23.32 3.09
C LYS A 475 3.98 23.12 3.46
N PRO A 476 4.56 21.92 3.27
CA PRO A 476 5.92 21.58 3.74
C PRO A 476 7.01 22.49 3.14
N HIS A 477 6.73 23.14 2.01
CA HIS A 477 7.66 24.03 1.31
C HIS A 477 7.14 25.48 1.21
N GLY A 478 6.22 25.86 2.10
CA GLY A 478 5.64 27.20 2.13
C GLY A 478 4.48 27.39 1.14
N PRO A 479 4.04 28.65 0.92
CA PRO A 479 2.89 28.94 0.08
C PRO A 479 3.19 28.65 -1.40
N ARG A 480 2.18 28.13 -2.12
CA ARG A 480 2.29 27.84 -3.55
C ARG A 480 2.60 29.09 -4.37
N PRO A 481 3.73 29.16 -5.11
CA PRO A 481 4.10 30.33 -5.89
C PRO A 481 3.22 30.49 -7.14
N ASP A 482 3.03 31.74 -7.58
CA ASP A 482 2.28 32.05 -8.81
C ASP A 482 3.21 32.07 -10.03
N LEU A 483 3.39 30.89 -10.64
CA LEU A 483 4.29 30.69 -11.78
C LEU A 483 3.51 30.10 -12.96
N ILE A 484 3.86 30.54 -14.18
CA ILE A 484 3.41 29.91 -15.42
C ILE A 484 3.93 28.47 -15.55
N ALA A 485 3.40 27.69 -16.50
CA ALA A 485 3.91 26.35 -16.77
C ALA A 485 5.23 26.44 -17.55
N PRO A 486 6.34 25.81 -17.09
CA PRO A 486 7.63 25.91 -17.78
C PRO A 486 7.57 25.48 -19.25
N THR A 487 6.76 24.47 -19.57
CA THR A 487 6.56 23.97 -20.94
C THR A 487 6.09 25.03 -21.94
N THR A 488 5.44 26.10 -21.49
CA THR A 488 5.05 27.23 -22.37
C THR A 488 6.24 28.05 -22.88
N LYS A 489 7.44 27.83 -22.31
CA LYS A 489 8.70 28.45 -22.73
C LYS A 489 9.48 27.61 -23.73
N LEU A 490 9.07 26.36 -23.98
CA LEU A 490 9.72 25.51 -24.96
C LEU A 490 9.27 25.90 -26.38
N LEU A 491 10.20 25.80 -27.32
CA LEU A 491 9.89 25.96 -28.73
C LEU A 491 9.08 24.74 -29.23
N PRO A 492 8.20 24.93 -30.22
CA PRO A 492 7.50 23.82 -30.86
C PRO A 492 8.49 22.82 -31.48
N LEU A 493 8.27 21.53 -31.21
CA LEU A 493 9.12 20.47 -31.76
C LEU A 493 8.88 20.32 -33.28
N PRO A 494 9.94 20.12 -34.08
CA PRO A 494 9.80 19.75 -35.48
C PRO A 494 9.15 18.37 -35.62
N ALA A 495 8.52 18.11 -36.77
CA ALA A 495 7.95 16.79 -37.06
C ALA A 495 9.03 15.79 -37.47
N GLY A 496 8.93 14.54 -36.99
CA GLY A 496 9.84 13.44 -37.32
C GLY A 496 10.72 13.00 -36.15
N GLU A 497 11.68 12.13 -36.42
CA GLU A 497 12.69 11.71 -35.45
C GLU A 497 13.87 12.69 -35.40
N PRO A 498 14.54 12.84 -34.24
CA PRO A 498 15.71 13.70 -34.14
C PRO A 498 16.88 13.19 -34.99
N ARG A 499 17.73 14.09 -35.45
CA ARG A 499 18.91 13.76 -36.27
C ARG A 499 19.84 12.79 -35.52
N ALA A 500 20.44 11.83 -36.23
CA ALA A 500 21.41 10.91 -35.66
C ALA A 500 22.58 11.67 -34.97
N GLY A 501 22.88 11.29 -33.73
CA GLY A 501 23.86 11.96 -32.88
C GLY A 501 24.96 11.03 -32.39
N SER A 502 25.52 11.34 -31.22
CA SER A 502 26.60 10.57 -30.61
C SER A 502 26.24 9.11 -30.33
N ARG A 503 24.98 8.79 -30.02
CA ARG A 503 24.55 7.40 -29.75
C ARG A 503 24.65 6.52 -30.99
N GLN A 504 24.16 7.00 -32.13
CA GLN A 504 24.26 6.25 -33.39
C GLN A 504 25.73 6.07 -33.78
N ARG A 505 26.58 7.06 -33.49
CA ARG A 505 28.03 6.96 -33.72
C ARG A 505 28.67 5.89 -32.84
N LEU A 506 28.33 5.83 -31.55
CA LEU A 506 28.80 4.79 -30.64
C LEU A 506 28.35 3.41 -31.12
N ALA A 507 27.06 3.26 -31.47
CA ALA A 507 26.52 1.99 -31.97
C ALA A 507 27.22 1.52 -33.26
N ALA A 508 27.61 2.45 -34.15
CA ALA A 508 28.29 2.13 -35.40
C ALA A 508 29.78 1.80 -35.23
N LEU A 509 30.49 2.49 -34.33
CA LEU A 509 31.94 2.40 -34.17
C LEU A 509 32.37 1.44 -33.05
N GLY A 510 31.48 1.09 -32.12
CA GLY A 510 31.84 0.48 -30.85
C GLY A 510 32.60 1.46 -29.92
N PRO A 511 32.80 1.11 -28.64
CA PRO A 511 33.39 2.01 -27.66
C PRO A 511 34.85 2.41 -27.98
N GLU A 512 35.69 1.49 -28.47
CA GLU A 512 37.06 1.82 -28.88
C GLU A 512 37.09 2.74 -30.11
N GLY A 513 36.26 2.47 -31.12
CA GLY A 513 36.17 3.29 -32.32
C GLY A 513 35.60 4.67 -32.02
N PHE A 514 34.63 4.75 -31.11
CA PHE A 514 34.06 6.01 -30.64
C PHE A 514 35.09 6.87 -29.92
N ALA A 515 35.89 6.30 -29.01
CA ALA A 515 36.96 7.01 -28.31
C ALA A 515 38.04 7.53 -29.27
N ARG A 516 38.43 6.72 -30.26
CA ARG A 516 39.35 7.15 -31.33
C ARG A 516 38.77 8.30 -32.15
N SER A 517 37.49 8.18 -32.54
CA SER A 517 36.81 9.24 -33.28
C SER A 517 36.71 10.54 -32.48
N LEU A 518 36.54 10.48 -31.16
CA LEU A 518 36.55 11.65 -30.29
C LEU A 518 37.94 12.30 -30.25
N ARG A 519 39.00 11.49 -30.10
CA ARG A 519 40.40 11.92 -30.09
C ARG A 519 40.84 12.62 -31.38
N GLU A 520 40.35 12.14 -32.52
CA GLU A 520 40.66 12.65 -33.87
C GLU A 520 39.73 13.79 -34.31
N SER A 521 38.70 14.10 -33.53
CA SER A 521 37.66 15.06 -33.90
C SER A 521 38.21 16.50 -34.01
N PRO A 522 37.93 17.21 -35.13
CA PRO A 522 38.25 18.63 -35.23
C PRO A 522 37.33 19.50 -34.37
N THR A 523 36.17 18.99 -33.93
CA THR A 523 35.25 19.68 -33.03
C THR A 523 35.47 19.25 -31.59
N LEU A 524 35.24 20.17 -30.66
CA LEU A 524 35.24 19.91 -29.22
C LEU A 524 33.96 19.17 -28.81
N GLY A 525 34.09 18.02 -28.14
CA GLY A 525 32.95 17.35 -27.54
C GLY A 525 32.38 18.15 -26.37
N VAL A 526 31.05 18.22 -26.25
CA VAL A 526 30.38 18.91 -25.14
C VAL A 526 29.38 17.98 -24.48
N THR A 527 29.48 17.85 -23.16
CA THR A 527 28.52 17.11 -22.34
C THR A 527 27.65 18.07 -21.55
N ASP A 528 26.33 17.98 -21.72
CA ASP A 528 25.37 18.76 -20.93
C ASP A 528 25.12 18.06 -19.58
N THR A 529 25.38 18.77 -18.48
CA THR A 529 25.24 18.30 -17.10
C THR A 529 23.98 18.81 -16.41
N THR A 530 23.13 19.56 -17.13
CA THR A 530 21.90 20.17 -16.60
C THR A 530 20.96 19.14 -15.97
N PHE A 531 20.95 17.90 -16.49
CA PHE A 531 20.09 16.81 -16.05
C PHE A 531 20.63 16.05 -14.82
N ARG A 532 21.87 16.33 -14.38
CA ARG A 532 22.52 15.63 -13.26
C ARG A 532 23.30 16.57 -12.35
N ASP A 533 24.52 16.98 -12.73
CA ASP A 533 25.43 17.67 -11.80
C ASP A 533 24.99 19.10 -11.47
N ALA A 534 24.36 19.79 -12.43
CA ALA A 534 23.92 21.16 -12.24
C ALA A 534 22.91 21.28 -11.09
N HIS A 535 21.82 20.53 -11.16
CA HIS A 535 20.81 20.55 -10.10
C HIS A 535 21.27 19.82 -8.84
N GLN A 536 22.20 18.87 -8.93
CA GLN A 536 22.87 18.32 -7.74
C GLN A 536 23.64 19.40 -6.98
N SER A 537 24.27 20.34 -7.68
CA SER A 537 25.08 21.40 -7.09
C SER A 537 24.25 22.60 -6.61
N LEU A 538 23.21 22.97 -7.35
CA LEU A 538 22.40 24.18 -7.10
C LEU A 538 21.13 23.90 -6.29
N LEU A 539 20.47 22.76 -6.55
CA LEU A 539 19.09 22.48 -6.12
C LEU A 539 18.97 21.20 -5.27
N ALA A 540 20.06 20.80 -4.60
CA ALA A 540 20.12 19.58 -3.80
C ALA A 540 19.59 18.32 -4.52
N THR A 541 19.82 18.25 -5.84
CA THR A 541 19.42 17.13 -6.69
C THR A 541 17.90 16.95 -6.83
N ARG A 542 17.09 17.99 -6.58
CA ARG A 542 15.62 17.85 -6.47
C ARG A 542 14.87 17.90 -7.79
N VAL A 543 15.52 18.17 -8.92
CA VAL A 543 14.81 18.24 -10.21
C VAL A 543 14.16 16.89 -10.54
N ARG A 544 12.86 16.95 -10.82
CA ARG A 544 11.97 15.78 -10.95
C ARG A 544 11.95 15.25 -12.37
N THR A 545 11.61 13.96 -12.51
CA THR A 545 11.51 13.28 -13.80
C THR A 545 10.62 14.04 -14.79
N LYS A 546 9.50 14.60 -14.30
CA LYS A 546 8.54 15.37 -15.10
C LYS A 546 9.19 16.54 -15.85
N ASP A 547 10.01 17.33 -15.16
CA ASP A 547 10.66 18.51 -15.74
C ASP A 547 11.84 18.12 -16.64
N LEU A 548 12.54 17.02 -16.34
CA LEU A 548 13.59 16.49 -17.23
C LEU A 548 12.98 16.00 -18.55
N LEU A 549 11.88 15.23 -18.49
CA LEU A 549 11.22 14.67 -19.66
C LEU A 549 10.54 15.72 -20.54
N ALA A 550 10.04 16.80 -19.95
CA ALA A 550 9.38 17.86 -20.71
C ALA A 550 10.33 18.56 -21.70
N VAL A 551 11.61 18.74 -21.36
CA VAL A 551 12.60 19.41 -22.23
C VAL A 551 13.46 18.42 -23.04
N ALA A 552 13.57 17.16 -22.61
CA ALA A 552 14.36 16.13 -23.27
C ALA A 552 14.13 16.03 -24.81
N PRO A 553 12.90 16.01 -25.34
CA PRO A 553 12.69 15.98 -26.78
C PRO A 553 13.22 17.24 -27.50
N THR A 554 13.20 18.40 -26.84
CA THR A 554 13.75 19.64 -27.40
C THR A 554 15.26 19.49 -27.57
N VAL A 555 15.96 19.06 -26.51
CA VAL A 555 17.41 18.80 -26.54
C VAL A 555 17.78 17.80 -27.63
N ALA A 556 17.03 16.70 -27.75
CA ALA A 556 17.26 15.68 -28.77
C ALA A 556 17.21 16.24 -30.21
N HIS A 557 16.29 17.17 -30.48
CA HIS A 557 16.12 17.77 -31.81
C HIS A 557 17.05 18.95 -32.08
N SER A 558 17.27 19.81 -31.08
CA SER A 558 17.99 21.07 -31.27
C SER A 558 19.49 20.97 -31.05
N LEU A 559 19.97 19.97 -30.29
CA LEU A 559 21.39 19.80 -29.94
C LEU A 559 21.92 18.38 -30.25
N PRO A 560 21.71 17.80 -31.45
CA PRO A 560 22.19 16.46 -31.77
C PRO A 560 23.72 16.33 -31.81
N GLU A 561 24.46 17.44 -31.84
CA GLU A 561 25.92 17.49 -31.81
C GLU A 561 26.53 17.26 -30.41
N LEU A 562 25.72 17.25 -29.34
CA LEU A 562 26.19 16.93 -27.98
C LEU A 562 26.93 15.58 -27.93
N LEU A 563 28.06 15.56 -27.22
CA LEU A 563 28.78 14.31 -26.95
C LEU A 563 27.91 13.39 -26.10
N SER A 564 27.38 13.92 -24.99
CA SER A 564 26.46 13.19 -24.14
C SER A 564 25.58 14.13 -23.32
N LEU A 565 24.50 13.56 -22.79
CA LEU A 565 23.68 14.17 -21.74
C LEU A 565 23.97 13.43 -20.44
N GLU A 566 24.60 14.10 -19.48
CA GLU A 566 24.80 13.53 -18.16
C GLU A 566 23.50 13.67 -17.36
N CYS A 567 22.80 12.55 -17.19
CA CYS A 567 21.43 12.55 -16.66
C CYS A 567 21.22 11.58 -15.49
N TRP A 568 22.26 10.87 -15.06
CA TRP A 568 22.11 9.77 -14.11
C TRP A 568 23.36 9.51 -13.25
N GLY A 569 23.22 8.71 -12.21
CA GLY A 569 24.29 8.48 -11.24
C GLY A 569 24.51 9.66 -10.29
N GLY A 570 25.65 9.65 -9.59
CA GLY A 570 25.86 10.59 -8.48
C GLY A 570 24.75 10.46 -7.43
N ALA A 571 24.22 11.60 -6.95
CA ALA A 571 23.18 11.60 -5.91
C ALA A 571 21.75 11.35 -6.45
N THR A 572 21.55 11.35 -7.77
CA THR A 572 20.20 11.32 -8.37
C THR A 572 19.43 10.05 -8.01
N TYR A 573 20.12 8.91 -7.84
CA TYR A 573 19.50 7.63 -7.54
C TYR A 573 18.87 7.60 -6.13
N ASP A 574 19.63 7.92 -5.08
CA ASP A 574 19.14 8.00 -3.70
C ASP A 574 18.04 9.07 -3.57
N VAL A 575 18.28 10.25 -4.14
CA VAL A 575 17.37 11.40 -4.00
C VAL A 575 16.02 11.15 -4.68
N ALA A 576 16.02 10.49 -5.86
CA ALA A 576 14.78 10.11 -6.53
C ALA A 576 13.91 9.24 -5.63
N LEU A 577 14.47 8.18 -5.05
CA LEU A 577 13.75 7.28 -4.14
C LEU A 577 13.33 8.00 -2.84
N ARG A 578 14.28 8.65 -2.18
CA ARG A 578 14.12 9.15 -0.81
C ARG A 578 13.27 10.40 -0.71
N PHE A 579 13.44 11.35 -1.62
CA PHE A 579 12.88 12.70 -1.49
C PHE A 579 11.87 13.06 -2.56
N LEU A 580 11.94 12.42 -3.74
CA LEU A 580 11.01 12.68 -4.83
C LEU A 580 9.93 11.59 -4.95
N ALA A 581 10.13 10.46 -4.27
CA ALA A 581 9.32 9.26 -4.38
C ALA A 581 9.12 8.80 -5.84
N GLU A 582 10.22 8.81 -6.60
CA GLU A 582 10.28 8.40 -8.00
C GLU A 582 11.30 7.26 -8.16
N ASP A 583 11.03 6.31 -9.05
CA ASP A 583 12.01 5.27 -9.38
C ASP A 583 13.06 5.84 -10.37
N PRO A 584 14.36 5.86 -10.01
CA PRO A 584 15.39 6.33 -10.92
C PRO A 584 15.46 5.50 -12.20
N TRP A 585 15.11 4.20 -12.18
CA TRP A 585 15.12 3.35 -13.38
C TRP A 585 14.03 3.74 -14.37
N GLU A 586 12.83 4.08 -13.87
CA GLU A 586 11.74 4.60 -14.70
C GLU A 586 12.15 5.92 -15.35
N ARG A 587 12.82 6.81 -14.60
CA ARG A 587 13.42 8.05 -15.13
C ARG A 587 14.40 7.77 -16.26
N LEU A 588 15.33 6.84 -16.08
CA LEU A 588 16.34 6.50 -17.10
C LEU A 588 15.68 5.96 -18.37
N ALA A 589 14.77 5.01 -18.23
CA ALA A 589 14.07 4.42 -19.37
C ALA A 589 13.28 5.46 -20.17
N ALA A 590 12.55 6.35 -19.48
CA ALA A 590 11.79 7.41 -20.12
C ALA A 590 12.69 8.46 -20.80
N LEU A 591 13.82 8.84 -20.16
CA LEU A 591 14.80 9.73 -20.79
C LEU A 591 15.44 9.12 -22.02
N ARG A 592 15.71 7.80 -21.99
CA ARG A 592 16.27 7.07 -23.12
C ARG A 592 15.34 7.09 -24.33
N GLU A 593 14.05 6.95 -24.09
CA GLU A 593 13.01 7.03 -25.12
C GLU A 593 12.89 8.46 -25.66
N ALA A 594 12.86 9.47 -24.78
CA ALA A 594 12.72 10.88 -25.15
C ALA A 594 13.95 11.46 -25.88
N VAL A 595 15.14 10.94 -25.59
CA VAL A 595 16.40 11.32 -26.23
C VAL A 595 16.99 10.09 -26.88
N PRO A 596 16.62 9.70 -28.11
CA PRO A 596 17.08 8.44 -28.72
C PRO A 596 18.44 8.54 -29.41
N ASN A 597 18.94 9.75 -29.66
CA ASN A 597 20.07 10.04 -30.57
C ASN A 597 21.37 10.51 -29.88
N ILE A 598 21.30 11.01 -28.65
CA ILE A 598 22.46 11.48 -27.87
C ILE A 598 22.87 10.42 -26.86
N CYS A 599 24.18 10.21 -26.64
CA CYS A 599 24.66 9.30 -25.60
C CYS A 599 24.16 9.75 -24.22
N LEU A 600 23.61 8.85 -23.42
CA LEU A 600 23.32 9.13 -22.01
C LEU A 600 24.53 8.78 -21.16
N GLN A 601 24.95 9.72 -20.31
CA GLN A 601 26.10 9.59 -19.44
C GLN A 601 25.68 9.51 -17.98
N MET A 602 26.40 8.70 -17.21
CA MET A 602 26.26 8.67 -15.75
C MET A 602 27.59 8.81 -15.02
N LEU A 603 27.52 9.30 -13.78
CA LEU A 603 28.62 9.26 -12.84
C LEU A 603 28.51 8.00 -11.96
N LEU A 604 29.50 7.10 -12.06
CA LEU A 604 29.57 5.84 -11.34
C LEU A 604 30.80 5.83 -10.41
N ARG A 605 30.61 5.51 -9.14
CA ARG A 605 31.72 5.29 -8.21
C ARG A 605 32.15 3.83 -8.30
N GLY A 606 33.45 3.55 -8.41
CA GLY A 606 34.02 2.22 -8.67
C GLY A 606 33.32 1.04 -7.96
N ARG A 607 33.87 0.61 -6.82
CA ARG A 607 33.38 -0.58 -6.09
C ARG A 607 31.99 -0.44 -5.46
N ASN A 608 31.50 0.78 -5.30
CA ASN A 608 30.25 1.07 -4.57
C ASN A 608 29.10 1.46 -5.51
N THR A 609 29.33 1.45 -6.83
CA THR A 609 28.40 1.89 -7.87
C THR A 609 27.81 3.28 -7.59
N VAL A 610 26.57 3.33 -7.11
CA VAL A 610 25.86 4.54 -6.66
C VAL A 610 25.60 4.53 -5.15
N GLY A 611 25.74 3.38 -4.48
CA GLY A 611 25.52 3.21 -3.04
C GLY A 611 26.69 3.75 -2.19
N TYR A 612 26.58 3.67 -0.86
CA TYR A 612 27.55 4.27 0.07
C TYR A 612 28.64 3.32 0.57
N THR A 613 28.39 2.02 0.59
CA THR A 613 29.31 0.99 1.09
C THR A 613 29.82 0.07 -0.04
N PRO A 614 30.92 -0.66 0.15
CA PRO A 614 31.33 -1.71 -0.79
C PRO A 614 30.35 -2.87 -0.85
N TYR A 615 30.20 -3.44 -2.04
CA TYR A 615 29.37 -4.62 -2.30
C TYR A 615 30.19 -5.71 -3.01
N PRO A 616 29.72 -6.98 -2.98
CA PRO A 616 30.24 -8.02 -3.86
C PRO A 616 30.18 -7.60 -5.34
N THR A 617 31.16 -8.03 -6.14
CA THR A 617 31.30 -7.60 -7.53
C THR A 617 30.09 -7.95 -8.38
N GLU A 618 29.37 -9.03 -8.04
CA GLU A 618 28.13 -9.43 -8.70
C GLU A 618 27.06 -8.34 -8.68
N VAL A 619 27.03 -7.48 -7.65
CA VAL A 619 26.13 -6.32 -7.58
C VAL A 619 26.56 -5.25 -8.58
N THR A 620 27.87 -5.03 -8.71
CA THR A 620 28.44 -4.07 -9.67
C THR A 620 28.16 -4.52 -11.10
N ASP A 621 28.42 -5.80 -11.40
CA ASP A 621 28.18 -6.40 -12.70
C ASP A 621 26.69 -6.29 -13.08
N ALA A 622 25.79 -6.69 -12.17
CA ALA A 622 24.36 -6.60 -12.40
C ALA A 622 23.90 -5.14 -12.61
N PHE A 623 24.41 -4.20 -11.81
CA PHE A 623 24.06 -2.78 -11.95
C PHE A 623 24.48 -2.22 -13.30
N VAL A 624 25.73 -2.44 -13.72
CA VAL A 624 26.26 -1.95 -14.99
C VAL A 624 25.52 -2.58 -16.17
N GLN A 625 25.28 -3.89 -16.14
CA GLN A 625 24.49 -4.58 -17.16
C GLN A 625 23.08 -3.99 -17.29
N GLU A 626 22.40 -3.74 -16.17
CA GLU A 626 21.06 -3.15 -16.18
C GLU A 626 21.05 -1.70 -16.66
N ALA A 627 22.01 -0.89 -16.22
CA ALA A 627 22.15 0.50 -16.65
C ALA A 627 22.43 0.61 -18.15
N ALA A 628 23.33 -0.22 -18.69
CA ALA A 628 23.62 -0.27 -20.12
C ALA A 628 22.42 -0.77 -20.92
N ALA A 629 21.75 -1.83 -20.47
CA ALA A 629 20.55 -2.37 -21.12
C ALA A 629 19.38 -1.38 -21.11
N THR A 630 19.26 -0.57 -20.05
CA THR A 630 18.20 0.44 -19.92
C THR A 630 18.49 1.67 -20.78
N GLY A 631 19.75 2.09 -20.91
CA GLY A 631 20.10 3.14 -21.86
C GLY A 631 21.32 4.01 -21.58
N ILE A 632 22.11 3.73 -20.53
CA ILE A 632 23.38 4.43 -20.31
C ILE A 632 24.41 3.97 -21.34
N ASP A 633 25.04 4.93 -22.00
CA ASP A 633 26.05 4.70 -23.03
C ASP A 633 27.47 5.02 -22.54
N ILE A 634 27.62 6.00 -21.64
CA ILE A 634 28.92 6.44 -21.09
C ILE A 634 28.89 6.35 -19.56
N PHE A 635 29.81 5.57 -19.00
CA PHE A 635 30.02 5.44 -17.57
C PHE A 635 31.27 6.21 -17.17
N ARG A 636 31.10 7.37 -16.53
CA ARG A 636 32.20 8.11 -15.91
C ARG A 636 32.51 7.48 -14.56
N ILE A 637 33.54 6.64 -14.51
CA ILE A 637 33.97 5.87 -13.34
C ILE A 637 35.01 6.67 -12.57
N PHE A 638 34.82 6.83 -11.26
CA PHE A 638 35.80 7.47 -10.38
C PHE A 638 35.93 6.73 -9.04
N ASP A 639 37.02 6.99 -8.34
CA ASP A 639 37.21 6.62 -6.94
C ASP A 639 37.48 7.87 -6.09
N ALA A 640 37.02 7.85 -4.84
CA ALA A 640 37.10 9.01 -3.95
C ALA A 640 38.52 9.34 -3.48
N LEU A 641 39.46 8.39 -3.60
CA LEU A 641 40.87 8.52 -3.26
C LEU A 641 41.79 8.31 -4.47
N ASN A 642 41.24 8.28 -5.70
CA ASN A 642 41.96 7.91 -6.93
C ASN A 642 42.60 6.51 -6.90
N ASP A 643 42.03 5.57 -6.14
CA ASP A 643 42.49 4.18 -6.09
C ASP A 643 41.93 3.38 -7.28
N VAL A 644 42.78 3.09 -8.27
CA VAL A 644 42.40 2.37 -9.50
C VAL A 644 41.94 0.94 -9.20
N ASP A 645 42.44 0.31 -8.13
CA ASP A 645 42.01 -1.03 -7.75
C ASP A 645 40.53 -1.04 -7.33
N GLN A 646 40.04 0.06 -6.76
CA GLN A 646 38.61 0.24 -6.44
C GLN A 646 37.77 0.57 -7.68
N MET A 647 38.36 1.13 -8.73
CA MET A 647 37.66 1.43 -9.99
C MET A 647 37.54 0.20 -10.89
N ARG A 648 38.52 -0.71 -10.82
CA ARG A 648 38.65 -1.84 -11.73
C ARG A 648 37.40 -2.72 -11.89
N PRO A 649 36.65 -3.09 -10.83
CA PRO A 649 35.42 -3.87 -11.00
C PRO A 649 34.39 -3.18 -11.91
N ALA A 650 34.20 -1.87 -11.76
CA ALA A 650 33.29 -1.12 -12.62
C ALA A 650 33.82 -0.98 -14.04
N ILE A 651 35.13 -0.79 -14.22
CA ILE A 651 35.76 -0.71 -15.55
C ILE A 651 35.56 -2.04 -16.29
N ASP A 652 35.90 -3.15 -15.64
CA ASP A 652 35.76 -4.50 -16.21
C ASP A 652 34.29 -4.80 -16.55
N ALA A 653 33.35 -4.46 -15.66
CA ALA A 653 31.92 -4.62 -15.91
C ALA A 653 31.42 -3.81 -17.11
N VAL A 654 31.85 -2.55 -17.26
CA VAL A 654 31.47 -1.70 -18.40
C VAL A 654 32.08 -2.24 -19.70
N ARG A 655 33.36 -2.63 -19.68
CA ARG A 655 34.00 -3.26 -20.84
C ARG A 655 33.30 -4.56 -21.25
N ALA A 656 32.84 -5.36 -20.28
CA ALA A 656 32.13 -6.61 -20.54
C ALA A 656 30.78 -6.41 -21.26
N THR A 657 30.20 -5.21 -21.23
CA THR A 657 28.98 -4.91 -22.02
C THR A 657 29.24 -4.94 -23.53
N GLY A 658 30.47 -4.61 -23.96
CA GLY A 658 30.85 -4.48 -25.37
C GLY A 658 30.19 -3.32 -26.13
N THR A 659 29.30 -2.55 -25.48
CA THR A 659 28.50 -1.49 -26.12
C THR A 659 28.70 -0.12 -25.48
N ALA A 660 29.11 -0.06 -24.22
CA ALA A 660 29.23 1.19 -23.47
C ALA A 660 30.69 1.65 -23.30
N VAL A 661 30.86 2.96 -23.12
CA VAL A 661 32.15 3.62 -22.93
C VAL A 661 32.49 3.70 -21.44
N ALA A 662 33.58 3.04 -21.05
CA ALA A 662 34.26 3.29 -19.78
C ALA A 662 35.11 4.56 -19.86
N GLU A 663 34.59 5.68 -19.35
CA GLU A 663 35.33 6.92 -19.14
C GLU A 663 35.85 6.93 -17.71
N VAL A 664 37.16 6.94 -17.49
CA VAL A 664 37.73 6.74 -16.15
C VAL A 664 38.40 8.03 -15.69
N ALA A 665 37.96 8.52 -14.53
CA ALA A 665 38.32 9.81 -14.02
C ALA A 665 39.50 9.74 -13.04
N LEU A 666 40.51 10.58 -13.30
CA LEU A 666 41.38 11.07 -12.23
C LEU A 666 40.73 12.31 -11.60
N CYS A 667 40.56 12.28 -10.28
CA CYS A 667 40.03 13.43 -9.54
C CYS A 667 41.16 14.41 -9.24
N TYR A 668 40.98 15.69 -9.59
CA TYR A 668 41.95 16.75 -9.39
C TYR A 668 41.77 17.40 -8.01
N THR A 669 42.88 17.71 -7.32
CA THR A 669 42.87 18.39 -6.01
C THR A 669 44.20 19.13 -5.84
N SER A 670 44.27 20.06 -4.88
CA SER A 670 45.46 20.90 -4.67
C SER A 670 45.78 21.82 -5.84
N ASP A 671 47.01 22.33 -5.86
CA ASP A 671 47.52 23.24 -6.88
C ASP A 671 48.77 22.67 -7.55
N LEU A 672 48.57 22.09 -8.73
CA LEU A 672 49.66 21.59 -9.58
C LEU A 672 50.65 22.70 -10.03
N SER A 673 50.23 23.97 -9.97
CA SER A 673 51.07 25.11 -10.32
C SER A 673 51.95 25.56 -9.16
N ASP A 674 51.67 25.14 -7.93
CA ASP A 674 52.46 25.50 -6.76
C ASP A 674 53.79 24.73 -6.77
N PRO A 675 54.96 25.39 -6.86
CA PRO A 675 56.25 24.72 -6.78
C PRO A 675 56.50 24.03 -5.42
N ALA A 676 55.73 24.34 -4.38
CA ALA A 676 55.79 23.68 -3.07
C ALA A 676 54.95 22.40 -3.00
N GLU A 677 54.12 22.09 -4.00
CA GLU A 677 53.34 20.84 -4.05
C GLU A 677 54.27 19.63 -4.23
N LYS A 678 54.13 18.63 -3.34
CA LYS A 678 54.97 17.43 -3.31
C LYS A 678 54.20 16.12 -3.47
N LEU A 679 52.88 16.15 -3.25
CA LEU A 679 52.01 14.98 -3.31
C LEU A 679 51.28 14.92 -4.65
N TYR A 680 50.51 15.96 -4.97
CA TYR A 680 49.67 16.03 -6.18
C TYR A 680 50.42 16.66 -7.36
N THR A 681 51.57 16.08 -7.69
CA THR A 681 52.46 16.58 -8.75
C THR A 681 52.03 16.09 -10.14
N LEU A 682 52.66 16.60 -11.20
CA LEU A 682 52.38 16.12 -12.56
C LEU A 682 52.69 14.62 -12.70
N ASP A 683 53.79 14.17 -12.09
CA ASP A 683 54.22 12.77 -12.05
C ASP A 683 53.21 11.87 -11.31
N TYR A 684 52.55 12.38 -10.26
CA TYR A 684 51.42 11.68 -9.64
C TYR A 684 50.28 11.45 -10.63
N TYR A 685 49.83 12.51 -11.32
CA TYR A 685 48.72 12.40 -12.27
C TYR A 685 49.04 11.55 -13.50
N LEU A 686 50.27 11.61 -14.01
CA LEU A 686 50.70 10.77 -15.13
C LEU A 686 50.75 9.29 -14.76
N ARG A 687 51.30 8.93 -13.59
CA ARG A 687 51.27 7.53 -13.11
C ARG A 687 49.86 7.03 -12.83
N LEU A 688 48.98 7.90 -12.34
CA LEU A 688 47.58 7.57 -12.16
C LEU A 688 46.91 7.32 -13.52
N ALA A 689 47.14 8.18 -14.51
CA ALA A 689 46.64 8.01 -15.86
C ALA A 689 47.17 6.73 -16.52
N GLU A 690 48.44 6.38 -16.34
CA GLU A 690 49.03 5.13 -16.80
C GLU A 690 48.28 3.91 -16.25
N LYS A 691 48.00 3.88 -14.94
CA LYS A 691 47.21 2.82 -14.31
C LYS A 691 45.78 2.77 -14.85
N ILE A 692 45.15 3.93 -15.05
CA ILE A 692 43.80 4.03 -15.61
C ILE A 692 43.74 3.48 -17.05
N VAL A 693 44.72 3.83 -17.89
CA VAL A 693 44.84 3.32 -19.26
C VAL A 693 45.06 1.81 -19.24
N ALA A 694 45.97 1.33 -18.38
CA ALA A 694 46.24 -0.11 -18.23
C ALA A 694 45.01 -0.89 -17.72
N ALA A 695 44.13 -0.27 -16.94
CA ALA A 695 42.87 -0.86 -16.50
C ALA A 695 41.81 -0.95 -17.63
N GLY A 696 42.06 -0.37 -18.80
CA GLY A 696 41.19 -0.47 -19.96
C GLY A 696 40.18 0.68 -20.10
N ALA A 697 40.51 1.89 -19.64
CA ALA A 697 39.73 3.07 -19.96
C ALA A 697 39.62 3.26 -21.49
N HIS A 698 38.48 3.77 -21.95
CA HIS A 698 38.34 4.25 -23.33
C HIS A 698 38.61 5.76 -23.42
N VAL A 699 38.24 6.50 -22.37
CA VAL A 699 38.40 7.96 -22.26
C VAL A 699 39.04 8.26 -20.91
N LEU A 700 40.00 9.18 -20.88
CA LEU A 700 40.57 9.73 -19.65
C LEU A 700 39.77 10.97 -19.24
N ALA A 701 39.12 10.93 -18.08
CA ALA A 701 38.45 12.10 -17.53
C ALA A 701 39.34 12.80 -16.49
N VAL A 702 39.38 14.13 -16.54
CA VAL A 702 39.90 14.96 -15.45
C VAL A 702 38.70 15.52 -14.70
N LYS A 703 38.46 15.00 -13.49
CA LYS A 703 37.34 15.44 -12.65
C LYS A 703 37.81 16.44 -11.60
N ASP A 704 37.65 17.72 -11.89
CA ASP A 704 37.87 18.80 -10.94
C ASP A 704 36.57 19.16 -10.19
N MET A 705 36.23 18.32 -9.19
CA MET A 705 34.96 18.39 -8.46
C MET A 705 34.75 19.66 -7.62
N ALA A 706 35.80 20.43 -7.35
CA ALA A 706 35.75 21.63 -6.54
C ALA A 706 35.99 22.92 -7.34
N GLY A 707 36.48 22.83 -8.58
CA GLY A 707 36.85 24.01 -9.36
C GLY A 707 38.22 24.57 -8.96
N LEU A 708 39.19 23.68 -8.72
CA LEU A 708 40.54 24.01 -8.28
C LEU A 708 41.53 24.11 -9.44
N LEU A 709 41.25 23.45 -10.56
CA LEU A 709 42.16 23.42 -11.70
C LEU A 709 42.25 24.82 -12.31
N ARG A 710 43.40 25.46 -12.16
CA ARG A 710 43.66 26.80 -12.71
C ARG A 710 44.13 26.69 -14.16
N ALA A 711 43.91 27.72 -14.97
CA ALA A 711 44.30 27.72 -16.39
C ALA A 711 45.76 27.26 -16.67
N PRO A 712 46.81 27.72 -15.94
CA PRO A 712 48.17 27.22 -16.16
C PRO A 712 48.34 25.73 -15.83
N ALA A 713 47.68 25.25 -14.76
CA ALA A 713 47.67 23.84 -14.40
C ALA A 713 46.94 22.99 -15.44
N ALA A 714 45.82 23.49 -15.98
CA ALA A 714 45.05 22.83 -17.02
C ALA A 714 45.88 22.64 -18.29
N ALA A 715 46.53 23.70 -18.77
CA ALA A 715 47.41 23.62 -19.92
C ALA A 715 48.52 22.59 -19.70
N LYS A 716 49.20 22.65 -18.55
CA LYS A 716 50.29 21.73 -18.19
C LYS A 716 49.82 20.27 -18.13
N LEU A 717 48.73 20.00 -17.41
CA LEU A 717 48.21 18.65 -17.21
C LEU A 717 47.69 18.05 -18.51
N VAL A 718 46.84 18.79 -19.24
CA VAL A 718 46.24 18.31 -20.48
C VAL A 718 47.29 18.08 -21.56
N SER A 719 48.25 19.01 -21.74
CA SER A 719 49.34 18.79 -22.71
C SER A 719 50.14 17.53 -22.40
N ALA A 720 50.43 17.27 -21.12
CA ALA A 720 51.15 16.06 -20.71
C ALA A 720 50.31 14.79 -20.97
N LEU A 721 49.03 14.78 -20.57
CA LEU A 721 48.13 13.65 -20.83
C LEU A 721 47.98 13.37 -22.34
N ARG A 722 47.84 14.43 -23.14
CA ARG A 722 47.74 14.35 -24.60
C ARG A 722 49.01 13.81 -25.25
N SER A 723 50.18 14.10 -24.68
CA SER A 723 51.48 13.65 -25.19
C SER A 723 51.79 12.19 -24.82
N GLU A 724 51.46 11.78 -23.60
CA GLU A 724 51.83 10.46 -23.08
C GLU A 724 50.81 9.36 -23.40
N PHE A 725 49.54 9.71 -23.66
CA PHE A 725 48.46 8.75 -23.86
C PHE A 725 47.61 9.03 -25.12
N ASP A 726 47.24 7.95 -25.82
CA ASP A 726 46.43 8.00 -27.03
C ASP A 726 44.93 8.20 -26.77
N LEU A 727 44.48 8.03 -25.52
CA LEU A 727 43.06 8.17 -25.16
C LEU A 727 42.62 9.64 -25.25
N PRO A 728 41.35 9.91 -25.63
CA PRO A 728 40.80 11.25 -25.54
C PRO A 728 40.73 11.73 -24.08
N VAL A 729 40.89 13.05 -23.89
CA VAL A 729 40.84 13.71 -22.58
C VAL A 729 39.55 14.51 -22.42
N HIS A 730 38.72 14.14 -21.45
CA HIS A 730 37.46 14.81 -21.12
C HIS A 730 37.62 15.62 -19.83
N LEU A 731 37.47 16.94 -19.87
CA LEU A 731 37.65 17.80 -18.70
C LEU A 731 36.30 18.22 -18.09
N HIS A 732 36.14 17.90 -16.81
CA HIS A 732 35.02 18.31 -15.98
C HIS A 732 35.51 19.25 -14.87
N THR A 733 34.86 20.41 -14.69
CA THR A 733 35.14 21.34 -13.58
C THR A 733 33.87 22.04 -13.10
N HIS A 734 33.94 22.65 -11.92
CA HIS A 734 32.88 23.48 -11.33
C HIS A 734 33.32 24.94 -11.27
N ASP A 735 32.43 25.88 -11.61
CA ASP A 735 32.72 27.30 -11.69
C ASP A 735 32.66 28.04 -10.34
N THR A 736 33.06 27.36 -9.24
CA THR A 736 32.86 27.84 -7.85
C THR A 736 33.51 29.20 -7.61
N ALA A 737 34.68 29.40 -8.21
CA ALA A 737 35.43 30.65 -8.16
C ALA A 737 35.07 31.65 -9.28
N GLY A 738 34.21 31.27 -10.23
CA GLY A 738 33.72 32.12 -11.32
C GLY A 738 34.74 32.35 -12.46
N GLY A 739 35.78 31.52 -12.55
CA GLY A 739 36.88 31.69 -13.51
C GLY A 739 37.11 30.48 -14.42
N GLN A 740 36.28 29.43 -14.36
CA GLN A 740 36.63 28.15 -14.98
C GLN A 740 36.47 28.09 -16.49
N LEU A 741 35.78 29.07 -17.10
CA LEU A 741 35.82 29.22 -18.56
C LEU A 741 37.27 29.44 -19.06
N ALA A 742 38.10 30.17 -18.31
CA ALA A 742 39.50 30.36 -18.67
C ALA A 742 40.30 29.05 -18.59
N THR A 743 39.98 28.19 -17.62
CA THR A 743 40.56 26.84 -17.49
C THR A 743 40.17 25.96 -18.66
N TYR A 744 38.90 25.99 -19.10
CA TYR A 744 38.47 25.31 -20.31
C TYR A 744 39.21 25.79 -21.55
N LEU A 745 39.32 27.10 -21.78
CA LEU A 745 40.07 27.62 -22.93
C LEU A 745 41.53 27.16 -22.94
N ALA A 746 42.20 27.18 -21.77
CA ALA A 746 43.57 26.69 -21.64
C ALA A 746 43.68 25.18 -21.91
N ALA A 747 42.73 24.38 -21.43
CA ALA A 747 42.68 22.95 -21.69
C ALA A 747 42.39 22.62 -23.16
N ILE A 748 41.46 23.33 -23.79
CA ILE A 748 41.09 23.17 -25.20
C ILE A 748 42.29 23.47 -26.10
N GLN A 749 43.01 24.57 -25.82
CA GLN A 749 44.27 24.91 -26.51
C GLN A 749 45.36 23.86 -26.30
N ALA A 750 45.42 23.25 -25.11
CA ALA A 750 46.32 22.16 -24.79
C ALA A 750 45.91 20.81 -25.40
N GLY A 751 44.74 20.73 -26.04
CA GLY A 751 44.28 19.56 -26.79
C GLY A 751 43.14 18.76 -26.15
N ALA A 752 42.48 19.22 -25.08
CA ALA A 752 41.33 18.53 -24.50
C ALA A 752 40.25 18.22 -25.55
N ASP A 753 39.70 17.00 -25.52
CA ASP A 753 38.80 16.49 -26.55
C ASP A 753 37.32 16.74 -26.23
N ALA A 754 37.00 16.87 -24.95
CA ALA A 754 35.66 17.19 -24.50
C ALA A 754 35.64 18.01 -23.21
N VAL A 755 34.56 18.76 -23.00
CA VAL A 755 34.28 19.49 -21.77
C VAL A 755 32.83 19.33 -21.33
N ASP A 756 32.58 19.45 -20.03
CA ASP A 756 31.24 19.52 -19.46
C ASP A 756 30.71 20.96 -19.41
N GLY A 757 29.40 21.15 -19.52
CA GLY A 757 28.74 22.45 -19.31
C GLY A 757 27.31 22.29 -18.81
N ALA A 758 26.69 23.38 -18.36
CA ALA A 758 25.27 23.43 -18.02
C ALA A 758 24.56 24.60 -18.73
N VAL A 759 23.25 24.50 -18.96
CA VAL A 759 22.45 25.62 -19.49
C VAL A 759 22.61 26.81 -18.55
N ALA A 760 22.73 28.04 -19.08
CA ALA A 760 23.18 29.20 -18.30
C ALA A 760 22.35 29.46 -17.03
N SER A 761 21.03 29.27 -17.08
CA SER A 761 20.14 29.42 -15.92
C SER A 761 20.33 28.36 -14.82
N MET A 762 21.09 27.31 -15.13
CA MET A 762 21.49 26.21 -14.26
C MET A 762 23.03 26.08 -14.15
N ALA A 763 23.79 27.11 -14.55
CA ALA A 763 25.25 27.11 -14.57
C ALA A 763 25.84 28.07 -13.52
N GLY A 764 27.18 28.06 -13.41
CA GLY A 764 27.94 28.99 -12.59
C GLY A 764 27.94 28.65 -11.10
N THR A 765 28.79 29.35 -10.34
CA THR A 765 29.01 29.08 -8.90
C THR A 765 29.33 27.60 -8.67
N THR A 766 28.64 26.88 -7.80
CA THR A 766 28.92 25.46 -7.56
C THR A 766 28.55 24.55 -8.73
N SER A 767 27.95 25.04 -9.82
CA SER A 767 27.69 24.26 -11.04
C SER A 767 28.80 24.45 -12.09
N GLN A 768 28.68 23.78 -13.25
CA GLN A 768 29.58 23.86 -14.38
C GLN A 768 29.55 25.24 -15.05
N PRO A 769 30.58 25.60 -15.84
CA PRO A 769 30.52 26.75 -16.73
C PRO A 769 29.35 26.66 -17.73
N SER A 770 28.86 27.83 -18.14
CA SER A 770 27.69 27.92 -19.04
C SER A 770 27.97 27.34 -20.43
N LEU A 771 27.06 26.52 -20.95
CA LEU A 771 27.07 26.02 -22.33
C LEU A 771 27.11 27.17 -23.34
N SER A 772 26.29 28.21 -23.17
CA SER A 772 26.27 29.35 -24.09
C SER A 772 27.60 30.11 -24.08
N ALA A 773 28.28 30.18 -22.92
CA ALA A 773 29.60 30.77 -22.83
C ALA A 773 30.70 29.89 -23.46
N ILE A 774 30.63 28.56 -23.31
CA ILE A 774 31.56 27.62 -23.94
C ILE A 774 31.45 27.70 -25.48
N VAL A 775 30.21 27.69 -26.00
CA VAL A 775 29.96 27.82 -27.45
C VAL A 775 30.49 29.16 -27.95
N ALA A 776 30.07 30.27 -27.35
CA ALA A 776 30.51 31.61 -27.77
C ALA A 776 32.04 31.81 -27.70
N ALA A 777 32.72 31.17 -26.73
CA ALA A 777 34.17 31.28 -26.57
C ALA A 777 34.98 30.41 -27.55
N THR A 778 34.33 29.43 -28.20
CA THR A 778 34.97 28.50 -29.16
C THR A 778 34.49 28.70 -30.59
N ASP A 779 33.41 29.45 -30.80
CA ASP A 779 32.95 29.86 -32.12
C ASP A 779 34.05 30.56 -32.90
N HIS A 780 34.17 30.20 -34.18
CA HIS A 780 35.21 30.70 -35.09
C HIS A 780 36.66 30.42 -34.64
N SER A 781 36.87 29.52 -33.67
CA SER A 781 38.21 29.02 -33.30
C SER A 781 38.61 27.79 -34.11
N GLU A 782 39.83 27.28 -33.90
CA GLU A 782 40.31 26.03 -34.51
C GLU A 782 39.57 24.78 -33.99
N ARG A 783 38.89 24.88 -32.83
CA ARG A 783 38.15 23.78 -32.21
C ARG A 783 36.74 24.22 -31.80
N PRO A 784 35.84 24.48 -32.76
CA PRO A 784 34.46 24.82 -32.44
C PRO A 784 33.73 23.62 -31.81
N THR A 785 32.67 23.88 -31.04
CA THR A 785 31.83 22.80 -30.48
C THR A 785 30.92 22.18 -31.54
N GLY A 786 30.50 22.97 -32.53
CA GLY A 786 29.49 22.57 -33.52
C GLY A 786 28.05 22.70 -33.02
N LEU A 787 27.83 23.15 -31.78
CA LEU A 787 26.51 23.46 -31.24
C LEU A 787 26.07 24.84 -31.73
N ASP A 788 24.77 25.01 -31.97
CA ASP A 788 24.18 26.31 -32.28
C ASP A 788 23.96 27.13 -31.00
N LEU A 789 24.52 28.35 -30.95
CA LEU A 789 24.42 29.23 -29.79
C LEU A 789 22.97 29.61 -29.49
N GLN A 790 22.16 29.84 -30.53
CA GLN A 790 20.73 30.17 -30.36
C GLN A 790 19.97 28.97 -29.76
N ALA A 791 20.17 27.76 -30.30
CA ALA A 791 19.55 26.54 -29.77
C ALA A 791 19.88 26.28 -28.29
N VAL A 792 21.10 26.57 -27.85
CA VAL A 792 21.47 26.50 -26.42
C VAL A 792 20.76 27.59 -25.61
N GLY A 793 20.74 28.83 -26.11
CA GLY A 793 20.07 29.96 -25.47
C GLY A 793 18.55 29.77 -25.33
N ASP A 794 17.91 29.10 -26.29
CA ASP A 794 16.46 28.82 -26.29
C ASP A 794 16.03 27.86 -25.17
N LEU A 795 16.97 27.14 -24.53
CA LEU A 795 16.70 26.32 -23.35
C LEU A 795 16.64 27.14 -22.05
N GLU A 796 17.29 28.31 -22.01
CA GLU A 796 17.46 29.09 -20.78
C GLU A 796 16.12 29.53 -20.15
N PRO A 797 15.12 30.04 -20.89
CA PRO A 797 13.84 30.48 -20.31
C PRO A 797 13.04 29.32 -19.69
N TYR A 798 13.14 28.11 -20.25
CA TYR A 798 12.53 26.91 -19.68
C TYR A 798 13.16 26.60 -18.31
N TRP A 799 14.48 26.47 -18.29
CA TRP A 799 15.21 26.10 -17.08
C TRP A 799 15.13 27.18 -15.99
N GLU A 800 15.08 28.46 -16.36
CA GLU A 800 14.83 29.56 -15.41
C GLU A 800 13.44 29.41 -14.76
N SER A 801 12.42 29.06 -15.56
CA SER A 801 11.06 28.83 -15.05
C SER A 801 10.97 27.56 -14.19
N VAL A 802 11.70 26.50 -14.54
CA VAL A 802 11.81 25.28 -13.72
C VAL A 802 12.47 25.63 -12.38
N ARG A 803 13.65 26.25 -12.40
CA ARG A 803 14.41 26.61 -11.19
C ARG A 803 13.60 27.39 -10.16
N LYS A 804 12.75 28.33 -10.60
CA LYS A 804 11.82 29.08 -9.72
C LYS A 804 10.84 28.19 -8.94
N ILE A 805 10.43 27.04 -9.48
CA ILE A 805 9.59 26.06 -8.77
C ILE A 805 10.36 25.43 -7.60
N TYR A 806 11.68 25.28 -7.76
CA TYR A 806 12.59 24.64 -6.81
C TYR A 806 13.24 25.61 -5.82
N ALA A 807 12.76 26.85 -5.71
CA ALA A 807 13.31 27.88 -4.83
C ALA A 807 13.58 27.42 -3.37
N PRO A 808 12.74 26.59 -2.72
CA PRO A 808 13.01 26.07 -1.36
C PRO A 808 14.27 25.19 -1.25
N PHE A 809 14.81 24.75 -2.38
CA PHE A 809 15.98 23.86 -2.46
C PHE A 809 17.21 24.56 -3.02
N GLU A 810 17.18 25.87 -3.26
CA GLU A 810 18.36 26.66 -3.60
C GLU A 810 19.39 26.55 -2.47
N ALA A 811 20.41 25.74 -2.72
CA ALA A 811 21.47 25.42 -1.77
C ALA A 811 22.86 25.87 -2.25
N GLY A 812 22.94 26.39 -3.49
CA GLY A 812 24.16 26.94 -4.08
C GLY A 812 24.63 28.24 -3.43
N LEU A 813 25.75 28.76 -3.90
CA LEU A 813 26.27 30.06 -3.47
C LEU A 813 25.57 31.20 -4.21
N ASP A 814 25.28 32.30 -3.51
CA ASP A 814 24.70 33.52 -4.14
C ASP A 814 25.69 34.20 -5.10
N SER A 815 26.99 33.93 -4.95
CA SER A 815 28.07 34.49 -5.76
C SER A 815 29.30 33.58 -5.78
N PRO A 816 30.20 33.73 -6.76
CA PRO A 816 31.49 33.05 -6.76
C PRO A 816 32.31 33.30 -5.48
N THR A 817 33.16 32.35 -5.09
CA THR A 817 34.05 32.47 -3.92
C THR A 817 35.46 31.95 -4.20
N GLY A 818 36.47 32.75 -3.86
CA GLY A 818 37.88 32.34 -3.91
C GLY A 818 38.31 31.46 -2.73
N ARG A 819 37.49 31.33 -1.69
CA ARG A 819 37.81 30.52 -0.49
C ARG A 819 37.95 29.03 -0.83
N VAL A 820 37.35 28.60 -1.95
CA VAL A 820 37.45 27.22 -2.45
C VAL A 820 38.89 26.77 -2.68
N TYR A 821 39.80 27.69 -3.04
CA TYR A 821 41.22 27.37 -3.21
C TYR A 821 41.96 27.08 -1.88
N HIS A 822 41.33 27.34 -0.73
CA HIS A 822 41.87 27.02 0.58
C HIS A 822 41.20 25.78 1.19
N HIS A 823 39.86 25.76 1.24
CA HIS A 823 39.14 24.65 1.89
C HIS A 823 38.88 23.46 0.96
N GLU A 824 38.93 23.66 -0.36
CA GLU A 824 38.81 22.60 -1.37
C GLU A 824 37.54 21.75 -1.22
N ILE A 825 36.44 22.37 -0.79
CA ILE A 825 35.15 21.69 -0.61
C ILE A 825 34.49 21.61 -1.99
N PRO A 826 34.13 20.41 -2.49
CA PRO A 826 33.40 20.25 -3.75
C PRO A 826 32.06 20.97 -3.74
N GLY A 827 31.59 21.41 -4.91
CA GLY A 827 30.35 22.18 -5.04
C GLY A 827 29.16 21.56 -4.29
N GLY A 828 28.81 20.30 -4.61
CA GLY A 828 27.71 19.61 -3.95
C GLY A 828 27.92 19.36 -2.44
N GLN A 829 29.16 19.21 -1.97
CA GLN A 829 29.44 19.09 -0.54
C GLN A 829 29.29 20.44 0.17
N LEU A 830 29.64 21.55 -0.47
CA LEU A 830 29.56 22.89 0.11
C LEU A 830 28.10 23.25 0.44
N SER A 831 27.20 23.03 -0.52
CA SER A 831 25.75 23.23 -0.35
C SER A 831 25.18 22.37 0.80
N ASN A 832 25.58 21.09 0.85
CA ASN A 832 25.14 20.17 1.89
C ASN A 832 25.68 20.55 3.28
N LEU A 833 26.97 20.86 3.39
CA LEU A 833 27.64 21.20 4.63
C LEU A 833 27.07 22.48 5.24
N ARG A 834 26.71 23.47 4.41
CA ARG A 834 26.04 24.69 4.84
C ARG A 834 24.65 24.41 5.40
N THR A 835 23.86 23.59 4.72
CA THR A 835 22.55 23.16 5.22
C THR A 835 22.65 22.44 6.56
N GLN A 836 23.63 21.53 6.70
CA GLN A 836 23.91 20.83 7.96
C GLN A 836 24.35 21.79 9.08
N ALA A 837 25.23 22.74 8.78
CA ALA A 837 25.68 23.74 9.74
C ALA A 837 24.50 24.57 10.26
N VAL A 838 23.59 25.03 9.39
CA VAL A 838 22.39 25.76 9.79
C VAL A 838 21.51 24.91 10.71
N ALA A 839 21.26 23.65 10.36
CA ALA A 839 20.46 22.74 11.18
C ALA A 839 21.04 22.48 12.58
N LEU A 840 22.37 22.55 12.71
CA LEU A 840 23.10 22.38 13.97
C LEU A 840 23.32 23.71 14.73
N GLY A 841 22.76 24.82 14.25
CA GLY A 841 22.96 26.15 14.87
C GLY A 841 24.35 26.76 14.65
N LEU A 842 25.11 26.27 13.67
CA LEU A 842 26.45 26.73 13.29
C LEU A 842 26.45 27.59 12.01
N GLY A 843 25.27 27.99 11.52
CA GLY A 843 25.14 28.75 10.27
C GLY A 843 25.95 30.06 10.25
N ASP A 844 25.90 30.83 11.35
CA ASP A 844 26.62 32.11 11.49
C ASP A 844 28.14 31.93 11.73
N ARG A 845 28.62 30.68 11.82
CA ARG A 845 30.03 30.31 12.00
C ARG A 845 30.54 29.43 10.87
N PHE A 846 29.94 29.53 9.68
CA PHE A 846 30.30 28.66 8.57
C PHE A 846 31.76 28.85 8.12
N GLU A 847 32.32 30.05 8.28
CA GLU A 847 33.73 30.32 8.01
C GLU A 847 34.68 29.54 8.93
N ASP A 848 34.26 29.29 10.18
CA ASP A 848 34.99 28.42 11.11
C ASP A 848 34.93 26.97 10.62
N VAL A 849 33.78 26.54 10.10
CA VAL A 849 33.60 25.20 9.51
C VAL A 849 34.50 25.02 8.30
N GLU A 850 34.57 25.99 7.39
CA GLU A 850 35.47 25.94 6.22
C GLU A 850 36.95 25.89 6.62
N SER A 851 37.34 26.70 7.61
CA SER A 851 38.72 26.73 8.13
C SER A 851 39.08 25.41 8.80
N THR A 852 38.14 24.86 9.59
CA THR A 852 38.28 23.56 10.25
C THR A 852 38.28 22.42 9.24
N TYR A 853 37.54 22.53 8.14
CA TYR A 853 37.55 21.56 7.06
C TYR A 853 38.93 21.46 6.41
N ALA A 854 39.58 22.59 6.13
CA ALA A 854 40.96 22.60 5.64
C ALA A 854 41.95 21.99 6.64
N ALA A 855 41.74 22.22 7.95
CA ALA A 855 42.55 21.58 8.99
C ALA A 855 42.32 20.07 9.07
N ALA A 856 41.06 19.64 9.05
CA ALA A 856 40.64 18.24 9.02
C ALA A 856 41.24 17.49 7.84
N ASP A 857 41.24 18.08 6.65
CA ASP A 857 41.89 17.51 5.48
C ASP A 857 43.39 17.27 5.69
N ARG A 858 44.10 18.27 6.24
CA ARG A 858 45.53 18.12 6.56
C ARG A 858 45.78 17.00 7.57
N MET A 859 45.01 16.95 8.65
CA MET A 859 45.12 15.91 9.69
C MET A 859 44.87 14.51 9.13
N LEU A 860 43.93 14.38 8.19
CA LEU A 860 43.56 13.11 7.56
C LEU A 860 44.50 12.70 6.42
N GLY A 861 45.54 13.49 6.11
CA GLY A 861 46.58 13.14 5.14
C GLY A 861 46.44 13.82 3.77
N ARG A 862 45.76 14.96 3.70
CA ARG A 862 45.49 15.75 2.47
C ARG A 862 44.80 14.88 1.42
N LEU A 863 43.50 14.64 1.58
CA LEU A 863 42.77 13.70 0.76
C LEU A 863 42.38 14.29 -0.59
N VAL A 864 42.14 13.41 -1.55
CA VAL A 864 41.23 13.75 -2.66
C VAL A 864 39.83 13.81 -2.05
N LYS A 865 39.15 14.95 -2.19
CA LYS A 865 37.90 15.23 -1.50
C LYS A 865 36.74 15.22 -2.47
N VAL A 866 36.07 14.09 -2.60
CA VAL A 866 34.85 13.91 -3.39
C VAL A 866 33.98 12.87 -2.68
N THR A 867 32.70 12.74 -2.99
CA THR A 867 31.85 11.82 -2.22
C THR A 867 32.37 10.36 -2.26
N PRO A 868 32.64 9.71 -1.11
CA PRO A 868 32.28 10.12 0.25
C PRO A 868 33.43 10.71 1.09
N SER A 869 34.67 10.79 0.59
CA SER A 869 35.81 11.35 1.33
C SER A 869 35.61 12.82 1.71
N SER A 870 34.95 13.62 0.87
CA SER A 870 34.56 15.01 1.22
C SER A 870 33.60 15.08 2.40
N LYS A 871 32.72 14.06 2.55
CA LYS A 871 31.84 13.95 3.71
C LYS A 871 32.63 13.60 4.97
N VAL A 872 33.61 12.70 4.88
CA VAL A 872 34.48 12.34 6.02
C VAL A 872 35.13 13.59 6.62
N VAL A 873 35.72 14.44 5.76
CA VAL A 873 36.33 15.70 6.19
C VAL A 873 35.28 16.67 6.75
N GLY A 874 34.10 16.74 6.12
CA GLY A 874 32.98 17.59 6.54
C GLY A 874 32.39 17.24 7.90
N ASP A 875 32.14 15.95 8.15
CA ASP A 875 31.61 15.45 9.41
C ASP A 875 32.59 15.75 10.56
N LEU A 876 33.91 15.56 10.34
CA LEU A 876 34.93 15.92 11.32
C LEU A 876 34.93 17.43 11.59
N ALA A 877 34.86 18.25 10.54
CA ALA A 877 34.87 19.70 10.68
C ALA A 877 33.67 20.23 11.48
N LEU A 878 32.45 19.75 11.15
CA LEU A 878 31.24 20.10 11.89
C LEU A 878 31.31 19.64 13.35
N HIS A 879 31.79 18.42 13.59
CA HIS A 879 31.93 17.88 14.93
C HIS A 879 32.87 18.74 15.79
N LEU A 880 34.05 19.09 15.27
CA LEU A 880 35.02 19.90 16.00
C LEU A 880 34.51 21.33 16.28
N VAL A 881 33.88 21.98 15.31
CA VAL A 881 33.31 23.32 15.50
C VAL A 881 32.15 23.29 16.50
N GLY A 882 31.25 22.30 16.38
CA GLY A 882 30.12 22.11 17.29
C GLY A 882 30.55 21.82 18.73
N ALA A 883 31.62 21.04 18.91
CA ALA A 883 32.19 20.73 20.22
C ALA A 883 33.11 21.85 20.77
N GLY A 884 33.41 22.89 20.00
CA GLY A 884 34.34 23.95 20.39
C GLY A 884 35.79 23.46 20.57
N VAL A 885 36.18 22.41 19.85
CA VAL A 885 37.50 21.78 19.94
C VAL A 885 38.44 22.35 18.88
N ALA A 886 39.60 22.86 19.30
CA ALA A 886 40.64 23.32 18.38
C ALA A 886 41.25 22.14 17.60
N PRO A 887 41.44 22.24 16.27
CA PRO A 887 41.99 21.16 15.44
C PRO A 887 43.32 20.61 15.96
N GLU A 888 44.22 21.48 16.44
CA GLU A 888 45.54 21.09 16.94
C GLU A 888 45.45 20.25 18.22
N ALA A 889 44.46 20.54 19.08
CA ALA A 889 44.20 19.78 20.29
C ALA A 889 43.64 18.39 19.97
N PHE A 890 42.78 18.30 18.95
CA PHE A 890 42.27 17.04 18.44
C PHE A 890 43.39 16.19 17.79
N GLU A 891 44.23 16.77 16.93
CA GLU A 891 45.33 16.07 16.27
C GLU A 891 46.33 15.46 17.25
N ALA A 892 46.64 16.17 18.34
CA ALA A 892 47.60 15.71 19.34
C ALA A 892 47.12 14.45 20.10
N ALA A 893 45.81 14.38 20.38
CA ALA A 893 45.19 13.35 21.22
C ALA A 893 43.76 12.98 20.77
N PRO A 894 43.58 12.39 19.56
CA PRO A 894 42.26 12.12 18.99
C PRO A 894 41.46 11.07 19.78
N ASN A 895 42.13 10.19 20.52
CA ASN A 895 41.51 9.18 21.39
C ASN A 895 40.73 9.78 22.59
N ARG A 896 40.94 11.08 22.91
CA ARG A 896 40.23 11.78 24.00
C ARG A 896 38.89 12.38 23.58
N PHE A 897 38.55 12.31 22.29
CA PHE A 897 37.34 12.90 21.73
C PHE A 897 36.49 11.83 21.06
N ASP A 898 35.20 12.11 20.94
CA ASP A 898 34.34 11.36 20.05
C ASP A 898 34.77 11.64 18.60
N ILE A 899 34.65 10.63 17.76
CA ILE A 899 35.05 10.70 16.34
C ILE A 899 33.86 10.20 15.52
N PRO A 900 33.41 10.97 14.50
CA PRO A 900 32.33 10.51 13.64
C PRO A 900 32.61 9.15 12.99
N ASP A 901 31.58 8.30 12.88
CA ASP A 901 31.70 6.97 12.29
C ASP A 901 32.29 6.98 10.87
N SER A 902 31.99 8.01 10.08
CA SER A 902 32.55 8.18 8.73
C SER A 902 34.08 8.33 8.74
N VAL A 903 34.62 9.02 9.74
CA VAL A 903 36.07 9.20 9.95
C VAL A 903 36.69 7.89 10.44
N VAL A 904 36.05 7.20 11.38
CA VAL A 904 36.50 5.90 11.87
C VAL A 904 36.56 4.87 10.73
N GLY A 905 35.48 4.76 9.93
CA GLY A 905 35.42 3.88 8.76
C GLY A 905 36.49 4.21 7.72
N PHE A 906 36.71 5.49 7.43
CA PHE A 906 37.83 5.92 6.58
C PHE A 906 39.18 5.45 7.14
N LEU A 907 39.47 5.70 8.42
CA LEU A 907 40.74 5.30 9.04
C LEU A 907 40.94 3.77 9.08
N HIS A 908 39.86 2.99 9.07
CA HIS A 908 39.93 1.54 8.90
C HIS A 908 40.20 1.07 7.46
N GLY A 909 40.18 1.98 6.48
CA GLY A 909 40.45 1.69 5.08
C GLY A 909 39.22 1.33 4.25
N GLU A 910 38.00 1.61 4.74
CA GLU A 910 36.77 1.28 4.03
C GLU A 910 36.62 2.00 2.67
N LEU A 911 37.35 3.10 2.47
CA LEU A 911 37.36 3.88 1.22
C LEU A 911 38.57 3.59 0.32
N GLY A 912 39.41 2.60 0.66
CA GLY A 912 40.67 2.36 -0.02
C GLY A 912 41.86 3.06 0.64
N THR A 913 42.97 3.17 -0.08
CA THR A 913 44.21 3.76 0.46
C THR A 913 44.39 5.19 -0.06
N PRO A 914 44.59 6.21 0.81
CA PRO A 914 44.81 7.58 0.35
C PRO A 914 46.15 7.72 -0.40
N PRO A 915 46.24 8.60 -1.42
CA PRO A 915 47.45 8.78 -2.22
C PRO A 915 48.73 9.08 -1.43
N GLY A 916 48.61 9.83 -0.34
CA GLY A 916 49.72 10.18 0.55
C GLY A 916 50.10 9.09 1.57
N GLY A 917 49.40 7.95 1.58
CA GLY A 917 49.48 6.96 2.65
C GLY A 917 48.73 7.39 3.91
N TRP A 918 48.73 6.52 4.93
CA TRP A 918 48.02 6.78 6.17
C TRP A 918 48.77 7.79 7.06
N PRO A 919 48.07 8.76 7.69
CA PRO A 919 48.70 9.73 8.58
C PRO A 919 49.07 9.07 9.91
N GLU A 920 50.31 8.57 10.04
CA GLU A 920 50.84 8.05 11.30
C GLU A 920 51.67 9.12 12.04
N PRO A 921 51.58 9.21 13.39
CA PRO A 921 50.89 8.30 14.31
C PRO A 921 49.40 8.64 14.55
N PHE A 922 48.81 9.60 13.82
CA PHE A 922 47.42 10.06 14.05
C PHE A 922 46.41 8.92 13.93
N ARG A 923 46.48 8.13 12.85
CA ARG A 923 45.59 6.99 12.61
C ARG A 923 45.65 5.97 13.74
N THR A 924 46.85 5.55 14.14
CA THR A 924 47.02 4.59 15.24
C THR A 924 46.38 5.11 16.53
N LYS A 925 46.57 6.40 16.86
CA LYS A 925 45.95 7.02 18.04
C LYS A 925 44.42 7.10 17.92
N ALA A 926 43.90 7.52 16.76
CA ALA A 926 42.47 7.71 16.56
C ALA A 926 41.68 6.39 16.63
N LEU A 927 42.29 5.28 16.22
CA LEU A 927 41.68 3.94 16.25
C LEU A 927 41.89 3.18 17.57
N GLU A 928 42.70 3.70 18.48
CA GLU A 928 42.98 3.06 19.76
C GLU A 928 41.67 2.80 20.54
N GLY A 929 41.46 1.55 20.97
CA GLY A 929 40.27 1.12 21.71
C GLY A 929 38.97 1.02 20.90
N ARG A 930 39.01 1.23 19.57
CA ARG A 930 37.82 1.17 18.70
C ARG A 930 37.66 -0.20 18.04
N PRO A 931 36.41 -0.65 17.81
CA PRO A 931 36.14 -1.95 17.22
C PRO A 931 36.68 -2.05 15.78
N ALA A 932 37.03 -3.27 15.36
CA ALA A 932 37.45 -3.55 13.99
C ALA A 932 36.33 -3.25 12.96
N PRO A 933 36.67 -2.99 11.69
CA PRO A 933 35.69 -2.72 10.65
C PRO A 933 34.72 -3.90 10.48
N LYS A 934 33.47 -3.57 10.16
CA LYS A 934 32.43 -4.59 9.93
C LYS A 934 32.77 -5.37 8.65
N PRO A 935 32.65 -6.71 8.66
CA PRO A 935 32.89 -7.50 7.46
C PRO A 935 31.86 -7.16 6.38
N MET A 936 32.29 -7.23 5.11
CA MET A 936 31.39 -7.12 3.96
C MET A 936 30.36 -8.25 4.02
N ARG A 937 29.09 -7.92 3.82
CA ARG A 937 28.00 -8.90 3.84
C ARG A 937 27.94 -9.66 2.51
N ASP A 938 27.88 -10.98 2.57
CA ASP A 938 27.66 -11.82 1.40
C ASP A 938 26.20 -11.75 0.90
N LEU A 939 26.02 -11.91 -0.41
CA LEU A 939 24.70 -12.04 -1.02
C LEU A 939 24.03 -13.36 -0.60
N THR A 940 22.75 -13.28 -0.24
CA THR A 940 21.92 -14.46 0.02
C THR A 940 21.51 -15.16 -1.28
N ALA A 941 20.95 -16.37 -1.19
CA ALA A 941 20.40 -17.07 -2.36
C ALA A 941 19.23 -16.32 -2.99
N GLU A 942 18.43 -15.64 -2.17
CA GLU A 942 17.35 -14.76 -2.61
C GLU A 942 17.89 -13.56 -3.37
N ASP A 943 18.91 -12.87 -2.84
CA ASP A 943 19.53 -11.73 -3.53
C ASP A 943 20.06 -12.12 -4.91
N ARG A 944 20.74 -13.28 -5.02
CA ARG A 944 21.24 -13.79 -6.32
C ARG A 944 20.11 -14.10 -7.29
N THR A 945 19.01 -14.68 -6.81
CA THR A 945 17.83 -14.97 -7.64
C THR A 945 17.14 -13.67 -8.08
N GLY A 946 17.03 -12.69 -7.19
CA GLY A 946 16.50 -11.36 -7.48
C GLY A 946 17.31 -10.62 -8.54
N LEU A 947 18.64 -10.60 -8.43
CA LEU A 947 19.51 -9.99 -9.44
C LEU A 947 19.38 -10.62 -10.84
N ALA A 948 18.87 -11.85 -10.93
CA ALA A 948 18.62 -12.54 -12.20
C ALA A 948 17.20 -12.31 -12.75
N LYS A 949 16.17 -12.24 -11.89
CA LYS A 949 14.75 -12.21 -12.30
C LYS A 949 14.05 -10.86 -12.12
N ASP A 950 14.42 -10.11 -11.09
CA ASP A 950 13.83 -8.83 -10.71
C ASP A 950 14.94 -7.84 -10.32
N ARG A 951 15.80 -7.56 -11.31
CA ARG A 951 17.09 -6.93 -11.08
C ARG A 951 16.96 -5.50 -10.54
N ARG A 952 16.07 -4.69 -11.09
CA ARG A 952 15.89 -3.27 -10.71
C ARG A 952 15.44 -3.12 -9.26
N ALA A 953 14.39 -3.83 -8.85
CA ALA A 953 13.90 -3.79 -7.48
C ALA A 953 14.93 -4.35 -6.49
N THR A 954 15.62 -5.44 -6.87
CA THR A 954 16.70 -6.01 -6.06
C THR A 954 17.86 -5.03 -5.89
N LEU A 955 18.29 -4.35 -6.96
CA LEU A 955 19.35 -3.33 -6.91
C LEU A 955 18.94 -2.14 -6.06
N ASN A 956 17.70 -1.65 -6.17
CA ASN A 956 17.15 -0.62 -5.28
C ASN A 956 17.33 -1.02 -3.81
N ARG A 957 16.83 -2.21 -3.43
CA ARG A 957 16.90 -2.71 -2.05
C ARG A 957 18.33 -2.93 -1.56
N LEU A 958 19.23 -3.45 -2.40
CA LEU A 958 20.62 -3.73 -2.01
C LEU A 958 21.45 -2.46 -1.84
N LEU A 959 21.34 -1.52 -2.78
CA LEU A 959 22.12 -0.29 -2.79
C LEU A 959 21.58 0.74 -1.80
N PHE A 960 20.25 0.78 -1.62
CA PHE A 960 19.56 1.78 -0.81
C PHE A 960 18.34 1.22 -0.04
N PRO A 961 18.54 0.29 0.92
CA PRO A 961 17.43 -0.36 1.61
C PRO A 961 16.48 0.61 2.33
N GLY A 962 17.03 1.65 2.97
CA GLY A 962 16.24 2.71 3.62
C GLY A 962 15.40 3.53 2.63
N PRO A 963 16.04 4.19 1.63
CA PRO A 963 15.33 4.91 0.58
C PRO A 963 14.29 4.07 -0.16
N THR A 964 14.60 2.82 -0.50
CA THR A 964 13.66 1.92 -1.17
C THR A 964 12.43 1.67 -0.29
N LYS A 965 12.62 1.39 1.00
CA LYS A 965 11.50 1.23 1.93
C LYS A 965 10.65 2.50 2.03
N ALA A 966 11.28 3.68 2.08
CA ALA A 966 10.56 4.96 2.11
C ALA A 966 9.74 5.18 0.84
N TYR A 967 10.34 4.93 -0.33
CA TYR A 967 9.67 4.98 -1.63
C TYR A 967 8.49 4.01 -1.72
N GLU A 968 8.66 2.75 -1.32
CA GLU A 968 7.60 1.74 -1.32
C GLU A 968 6.45 2.11 -0.38
N THR A 969 6.78 2.63 0.81
CA THR A 969 5.79 3.13 1.78
C THR A 969 4.99 4.30 1.19
N HIS A 970 5.68 5.25 0.55
CA HIS A 970 5.03 6.37 -0.14
C HIS A 970 4.15 5.90 -1.29
N ARG A 971 4.63 5.01 -2.16
CA ARG A 971 3.88 4.47 -3.30
C ARG A 971 2.68 3.64 -2.83
N GLN A 972 2.78 2.97 -1.68
CA GLN A 972 1.65 2.29 -1.05
C GLN A 972 0.59 3.27 -0.53
N ALA A 973 0.99 4.35 0.14
CA ALA A 973 0.08 5.34 0.70
C ALA A 973 -0.58 6.23 -0.37
N TYR A 974 0.20 6.72 -1.33
CA TYR A 974 -0.18 7.80 -2.24
C TYR A 974 -0.22 7.40 -3.72
N GLY A 975 0.20 6.19 -4.06
CA GLY A 975 0.31 5.76 -5.45
C GLY A 975 1.52 6.37 -6.15
N ASP A 976 1.48 6.41 -7.48
CA ASP A 976 2.54 7.02 -8.27
C ASP A 976 2.35 8.54 -8.32
N THR A 977 3.18 9.26 -7.54
CA THR A 977 3.19 10.73 -7.52
C THR A 977 4.12 11.34 -8.58
N SER A 978 4.89 10.53 -9.33
CA SER A 978 5.79 11.03 -10.38
C SER A 978 5.03 11.72 -11.52
N VAL A 979 3.77 11.33 -11.74
CA VAL A 979 2.89 11.88 -12.79
C VAL A 979 2.46 13.32 -12.54
N LEU A 980 2.53 13.79 -11.28
CA LEU A 980 2.17 15.16 -10.90
C LEU A 980 3.15 16.18 -11.49
N ASP A 981 2.65 17.36 -11.84
CA ASP A 981 3.50 18.51 -12.12
C ASP A 981 4.26 18.92 -10.85
N SER A 982 5.50 19.40 -10.98
CA SER A 982 6.36 19.72 -9.82
C SER A 982 5.77 20.77 -8.90
N LYS A 983 5.00 21.73 -9.44
CA LYS A 983 4.26 22.69 -8.62
C LYS A 983 3.21 22.01 -7.74
N ASP A 984 2.51 21.02 -8.28
CA ASP A 984 1.44 20.31 -7.57
C ASP A 984 2.03 19.36 -6.53
N PHE A 985 3.13 18.71 -6.87
CA PHE A 985 3.88 17.86 -5.95
C PHE A 985 4.39 18.64 -4.71
N PHE A 986 5.06 19.77 -4.89
CA PHE A 986 5.65 20.50 -3.76
C PHE A 986 4.68 21.40 -2.99
N TYR A 987 3.59 21.86 -3.63
CA TYR A 987 2.76 22.93 -3.07
C TYR A 987 1.26 22.67 -3.08
N GLY A 988 0.79 21.50 -3.53
CA GLY A 988 -0.63 21.12 -3.47
C GLY A 988 -1.51 21.94 -4.40
N LEU A 989 -2.79 22.07 -4.07
CA LEU A 989 -3.86 22.62 -4.91
C LEU A 989 -4.26 24.05 -4.51
N ARG A 990 -4.98 24.73 -5.41
CA ARG A 990 -5.64 26.02 -5.17
C ARG A 990 -7.15 25.87 -5.33
N PRO A 991 -7.96 26.53 -4.48
CA PRO A 991 -9.40 26.57 -4.67
C PRO A 991 -9.79 27.19 -6.01
N GLY A 992 -10.86 26.69 -6.62
CA GLY A 992 -11.44 27.24 -7.87
C GLY A 992 -10.57 27.05 -9.12
N LYS A 993 -9.62 26.11 -9.09
CA LYS A 993 -8.81 25.71 -10.24
C LYS A 993 -8.92 24.22 -10.47
N GLU A 994 -9.17 23.83 -11.72
CA GLU A 994 -9.10 22.44 -12.17
C GLU A 994 -7.65 22.04 -12.48
N TYR A 995 -7.27 20.86 -12.03
CA TYR A 995 -5.97 20.22 -12.22
C TYR A 995 -6.17 18.93 -12.99
N ALA A 996 -5.41 18.75 -14.07
CA ALA A 996 -5.45 17.55 -14.90
C ALA A 996 -4.22 16.68 -14.64
N VAL A 997 -4.42 15.42 -14.26
CA VAL A 997 -3.35 14.44 -14.06
C VAL A 997 -3.53 13.29 -15.05
N ASP A 998 -2.55 13.11 -15.93
CA ASP A 998 -2.52 12.05 -16.93
C ASP A 998 -1.75 10.83 -16.42
N PHE A 999 -2.40 9.66 -16.41
CA PHE A 999 -1.77 8.38 -16.05
C PHE A 999 -1.34 7.56 -17.27
N GLY A 1000 -1.76 7.98 -18.47
CA GLY A 1000 -1.49 7.29 -19.72
C GLY A 1000 -2.51 7.68 -20.80
N PRO A 1001 -2.34 7.20 -22.04
CA PRO A 1001 -3.25 7.51 -23.13
C PRO A 1001 -4.73 7.22 -22.77
N GLY A 1002 -5.56 8.27 -22.79
CA GLY A 1002 -6.99 8.18 -22.49
C GLY A 1002 -7.37 8.09 -21.01
N VAL A 1003 -6.41 8.17 -20.07
CA VAL A 1003 -6.67 8.12 -18.62
C VAL A 1003 -6.23 9.43 -17.97
N ARG A 1004 -7.19 10.35 -17.83
CA ARG A 1004 -7.02 11.65 -17.19
C ARG A 1004 -7.91 11.77 -15.96
N LEU A 1005 -7.34 12.25 -14.86
CA LEU A 1005 -8.07 12.67 -13.67
C LEU A 1005 -8.19 14.20 -13.67
N LEU A 1006 -9.40 14.70 -13.45
CA LEU A 1006 -9.69 16.12 -13.24
C LEU A 1006 -9.95 16.31 -11.75
N ILE A 1007 -9.14 17.15 -11.11
CA ILE A 1007 -9.16 17.40 -9.67
C ILE A 1007 -9.45 18.88 -9.45
N GLU A 1008 -10.42 19.19 -8.60
CA GLU A 1008 -10.68 20.55 -8.15
C GLU A 1008 -10.76 20.59 -6.63
N LEU A 1009 -10.19 21.62 -6.02
CA LEU A 1009 -10.33 21.87 -4.59
C LEU A 1009 -11.53 22.80 -4.36
N GLU A 1010 -12.52 22.32 -3.62
CA GLU A 1010 -13.74 23.07 -3.30
C GLU A 1010 -13.56 23.87 -2.01
N ALA A 1011 -13.12 23.19 -0.94
CA ALA A 1011 -12.95 23.79 0.37
C ALA A 1011 -12.00 22.98 1.26
N ILE A 1012 -11.46 23.64 2.29
CA ILE A 1012 -10.71 22.99 3.39
C ILE A 1012 -11.42 23.38 4.67
N GLY A 1013 -11.89 22.40 5.44
CA GLY A 1013 -12.52 22.62 6.73
C GLY A 1013 -11.54 23.05 7.82
N GLU A 1014 -12.09 23.47 8.95
CA GLU A 1014 -11.32 23.65 10.17
C GLU A 1014 -10.84 22.31 10.72
N ALA A 1015 -9.78 22.35 11.54
CA ALA A 1015 -9.31 21.16 12.25
C ALA A 1015 -10.31 20.79 13.35
N ASP A 1016 -10.62 19.50 13.46
CA ASP A 1016 -11.38 18.95 14.57
C ASP A 1016 -10.52 18.80 15.84
N GLU A 1017 -11.12 18.30 16.94
CA GLU A 1017 -10.45 18.09 18.23
C GLU A 1017 -9.26 17.10 18.16
N ARG A 1018 -9.18 16.31 17.09
CA ARG A 1018 -8.07 15.36 16.82
C ARG A 1018 -7.00 15.98 15.92
N GLY A 1019 -7.16 17.24 15.51
CA GLY A 1019 -6.28 17.93 14.56
C GLY A 1019 -6.50 17.49 13.11
N MET A 1020 -7.65 16.91 12.75
CA MET A 1020 -7.96 16.48 11.39
C MET A 1020 -8.79 17.53 10.66
N ARG A 1021 -8.42 17.86 9.42
CA ARG A 1021 -9.19 18.71 8.50
C ARG A 1021 -9.85 17.86 7.42
N THR A 1022 -11.08 18.20 7.09
CA THR A 1022 -11.76 17.67 5.91
C THR A 1022 -11.47 18.54 4.69
N VAL A 1023 -10.72 18.00 3.72
CA VAL A 1023 -10.49 18.60 2.41
C VAL A 1023 -11.57 18.13 1.44
N LEU A 1024 -12.42 19.06 1.00
CA LEU A 1024 -13.45 18.81 0.00
C LEU A 1024 -12.90 19.09 -1.38
N SER A 1025 -12.90 18.08 -2.23
CA SER A 1025 -12.43 18.17 -3.61
C SER A 1025 -13.42 17.50 -4.55
N THR A 1026 -13.31 17.74 -5.84
CA THR A 1026 -13.93 16.90 -6.86
C THR A 1026 -12.88 16.09 -7.59
N LEU A 1027 -13.24 14.88 -7.97
CA LEU A 1027 -12.46 14.00 -8.83
C LEU A 1027 -13.35 13.54 -9.98
N ASN A 1028 -13.04 13.95 -11.20
CA ASN A 1028 -13.87 13.75 -12.40
C ASN A 1028 -15.32 14.20 -12.19
N GLY A 1029 -15.49 15.42 -11.67
CA GLY A 1029 -16.79 16.05 -11.40
C GLY A 1029 -17.54 15.48 -10.20
N GLN A 1030 -16.88 14.69 -9.36
CA GLN A 1030 -17.55 13.99 -8.25
C GLN A 1030 -16.91 14.36 -6.93
N LEU A 1031 -17.72 14.80 -5.99
CA LEU A 1031 -17.26 15.24 -4.68
C LEU A 1031 -16.57 14.11 -3.90
N ARG A 1032 -15.46 14.47 -3.25
CA ARG A 1032 -14.52 13.61 -2.52
C ARG A 1032 -14.04 14.35 -1.26
N PRO A 1033 -14.60 14.01 -0.09
CA PRO A 1033 -14.04 14.44 1.18
C PRO A 1033 -12.82 13.57 1.52
N ILE A 1034 -11.71 14.20 1.87
CA ILE A 1034 -10.47 13.56 2.31
C ILE A 1034 -10.12 14.11 3.69
N GLN A 1035 -9.86 13.22 4.65
CA GLN A 1035 -9.36 13.63 5.97
C GLN A 1035 -7.84 13.74 5.93
N VAL A 1036 -7.32 14.87 6.38
CA VAL A 1036 -5.89 15.19 6.42
C VAL A 1036 -5.53 15.69 7.81
N ARG A 1037 -4.45 15.19 8.38
CA ARG A 1037 -3.95 15.70 9.66
C ARG A 1037 -3.29 17.06 9.44
N ASP A 1038 -3.72 18.06 10.20
CA ASP A 1038 -3.04 19.35 10.29
C ASP A 1038 -1.89 19.24 11.30
N ASN A 1039 -0.66 19.22 10.80
CA ASN A 1039 0.52 19.07 11.65
C ASN A 1039 0.82 20.32 12.51
N ALA A 1040 0.16 21.46 12.24
CA ALA A 1040 0.29 22.67 13.03
C ALA A 1040 -0.78 22.79 14.14
N ALA A 1041 -1.84 21.98 14.10
CA ALA A 1041 -2.87 21.95 15.13
C ALA A 1041 -2.42 21.13 16.35
N ALA A 1042 -2.57 21.68 17.56
CA ALA A 1042 -2.44 20.89 18.79
C ALA A 1042 -3.63 19.91 18.87
N ALA A 1043 -3.37 18.61 19.04
CA ALA A 1043 -4.44 17.64 19.27
C ALA A 1043 -4.81 17.65 20.76
N ASP A 1044 -6.06 17.99 21.07
CA ASP A 1044 -6.57 18.04 22.45
C ASP A 1044 -6.89 16.64 23.01
N LEU A 1045 -7.02 15.63 22.14
CA LEU A 1045 -7.22 14.23 22.50
C LEU A 1045 -5.95 13.38 22.29
N PRO A 1046 -5.45 12.67 23.32
CA PRO A 1046 -4.33 11.74 23.14
C PRO A 1046 -4.76 10.56 22.24
N VAL A 1047 -3.86 10.17 21.33
CA VAL A 1047 -4.00 8.96 20.51
C VAL A 1047 -4.09 7.75 21.44
N THR A 1048 -5.04 6.85 21.21
CA THR A 1048 -5.20 5.62 22.00
C THR A 1048 -3.89 4.83 21.97
N GLU A 1049 -3.36 4.52 23.15
CA GLU A 1049 -2.08 3.84 23.30
C GLU A 1049 -2.17 2.41 22.76
N LYS A 1050 -1.16 1.96 22.00
CA LYS A 1050 -1.09 0.58 21.49
C LYS A 1050 -0.32 -0.30 22.48
N ALA A 1051 -0.79 -1.53 22.67
CA ALA A 1051 -0.09 -2.51 23.50
C ALA A 1051 1.26 -2.93 22.87
N ASP A 1052 2.31 -3.02 23.68
CA ASP A 1052 3.58 -3.62 23.25
C ASP A 1052 3.41 -5.15 23.18
N ARG A 1053 3.55 -5.71 21.99
CA ARG A 1053 3.40 -7.17 21.77
C ARG A 1053 4.51 -7.99 22.41
N SER A 1054 5.62 -7.35 22.78
CA SER A 1054 6.72 -8.01 23.49
C SER A 1054 6.54 -8.03 25.01
N ASP A 1055 5.55 -7.29 25.55
CA ASP A 1055 5.26 -7.23 26.98
C ASP A 1055 4.02 -8.08 27.35
N PRO A 1056 4.19 -9.18 28.10
CA PRO A 1056 3.09 -10.04 28.54
C PRO A 1056 2.16 -9.39 29.59
N GLY A 1057 2.54 -8.27 30.19
CA GLY A 1057 1.70 -7.47 31.10
C GLY A 1057 0.70 -6.56 30.39
N HIS A 1058 0.87 -6.31 29.09
CA HIS A 1058 -0.04 -5.48 28.31
C HIS A 1058 -1.24 -6.30 27.79
N VAL A 1059 -2.43 -6.03 28.32
CA VAL A 1059 -3.67 -6.61 27.81
C VAL A 1059 -4.22 -5.74 26.70
N ALA A 1060 -4.19 -6.26 25.47
CA ALA A 1060 -4.64 -5.54 24.29
C ALA A 1060 -6.09 -5.88 23.90
N ALA A 1061 -6.76 -4.95 23.24
CA ALA A 1061 -8.01 -5.21 22.54
C ALA A 1061 -7.78 -6.21 21.40
N PRO A 1062 -8.47 -7.36 21.36
CA PRO A 1062 -8.23 -8.39 20.34
C PRO A 1062 -8.69 -7.98 18.94
N PHE A 1063 -9.71 -7.11 18.87
CA PHE A 1063 -10.32 -6.56 17.66
C PHE A 1063 -11.02 -5.24 18.00
N ALA A 1064 -11.49 -4.53 16.97
CA ALA A 1064 -12.24 -3.29 17.17
C ALA A 1064 -13.64 -3.59 17.74
N GLY A 1065 -14.08 -2.80 18.71
CA GLY A 1065 -15.33 -3.00 19.41
C GLY A 1065 -15.51 -1.98 20.53
N VAL A 1066 -16.62 -2.05 21.24
CA VAL A 1066 -16.80 -1.28 22.48
C VAL A 1066 -16.40 -2.15 23.65
N VAL A 1067 -15.42 -1.67 24.40
CA VAL A 1067 -14.88 -2.37 25.56
C VAL A 1067 -15.43 -1.75 26.83
N THR A 1068 -15.95 -2.61 27.71
CA THR A 1068 -16.32 -2.29 29.08
C THR A 1068 -15.34 -2.97 30.03
N LEU A 1069 -14.64 -2.21 30.85
CA LEU A 1069 -13.70 -2.78 31.82
C LEU A 1069 -14.46 -3.48 32.97
N ALA A 1070 -13.97 -4.66 33.37
CA ALA A 1070 -14.50 -5.44 34.49
C ALA A 1070 -13.65 -5.30 35.77
N VAL A 1071 -12.52 -4.58 35.70
CA VAL A 1071 -11.53 -4.42 36.79
C VAL A 1071 -11.15 -2.96 37.01
N ALA A 1072 -10.61 -2.66 38.20
CA ALA A 1072 -10.09 -1.35 38.59
C ALA A 1072 -8.57 -1.35 38.79
N GLU A 1073 -7.94 -0.17 38.75
CA GLU A 1073 -6.53 -0.04 39.16
C GLU A 1073 -6.34 -0.52 40.60
N GLY A 1074 -5.33 -1.37 40.81
CA GLY A 1074 -5.01 -1.96 42.09
C GLY A 1074 -5.64 -3.34 42.34
N ASP A 1075 -6.58 -3.81 41.50
CA ASP A 1075 -7.17 -5.15 41.63
C ASP A 1075 -6.12 -6.25 41.39
N GLU A 1076 -6.24 -7.37 42.11
CA GLU A 1076 -5.46 -8.58 41.84
C GLU A 1076 -6.25 -9.50 40.90
N VAL A 1077 -5.62 -9.88 39.80
CA VAL A 1077 -6.21 -10.74 38.78
C VAL A 1077 -5.34 -11.97 38.58
N GLU A 1078 -5.99 -13.13 38.42
CA GLU A 1078 -5.33 -14.37 38.04
C GLU A 1078 -5.24 -14.49 36.51
N ALA A 1079 -4.24 -15.21 36.01
CA ALA A 1079 -4.15 -15.52 34.59
C ALA A 1079 -5.46 -16.22 34.12
N GLY A 1080 -6.08 -15.68 33.08
CA GLY A 1080 -7.37 -16.15 32.58
C GLY A 1080 -8.61 -15.49 33.20
N ALA A 1081 -8.48 -14.67 34.25
CA ALA A 1081 -9.60 -13.90 34.80
C ALA A 1081 -10.09 -12.85 33.80
N THR A 1082 -11.41 -12.62 33.74
CA THR A 1082 -12.00 -11.58 32.86
C THR A 1082 -11.64 -10.19 33.37
N VAL A 1083 -10.98 -9.39 32.53
CA VAL A 1083 -10.58 -8.01 32.82
C VAL A 1083 -11.41 -6.97 32.07
N ALA A 1084 -12.04 -7.37 30.96
CA ALA A 1084 -12.97 -6.52 30.23
C ALA A 1084 -13.94 -7.39 29.41
N THR A 1085 -15.06 -6.82 28.98
CA THR A 1085 -15.92 -7.39 27.94
C THR A 1085 -15.88 -6.51 26.70
N ILE A 1086 -15.92 -7.12 25.52
CA ILE A 1086 -15.95 -6.42 24.23
C ILE A 1086 -17.22 -6.80 23.47
N GLU A 1087 -17.96 -5.78 23.05
CA GLU A 1087 -19.13 -5.91 22.18
C GLU A 1087 -18.72 -5.58 20.73
N ALA A 1088 -18.84 -6.55 19.83
CA ALA A 1088 -18.58 -6.38 18.40
C ALA A 1088 -19.33 -7.42 17.55
N MET A 1089 -19.74 -7.06 16.34
CA MET A 1089 -20.34 -7.99 15.35
C MET A 1089 -21.54 -8.80 15.87
N LYS A 1090 -22.46 -8.19 16.64
CA LYS A 1090 -23.61 -8.89 17.27
C LYS A 1090 -23.23 -9.94 18.33
N MET A 1091 -22.00 -9.90 18.83
CA MET A 1091 -21.51 -10.81 19.87
C MET A 1091 -20.91 -10.02 21.04
N GLU A 1092 -20.96 -10.62 22.21
CA GLU A 1092 -20.25 -10.19 23.41
C GLU A 1092 -19.15 -11.22 23.71
N ALA A 1093 -17.93 -10.76 24.01
CA ALA A 1093 -16.80 -11.64 24.34
C ALA A 1093 -16.02 -11.11 25.55
N SER A 1094 -15.57 -12.02 26.41
CA SER A 1094 -14.69 -11.69 27.53
C SER A 1094 -13.24 -11.54 27.08
N ILE A 1095 -12.58 -10.48 27.53
CA ILE A 1095 -11.13 -10.26 27.45
C ILE A 1095 -10.52 -10.70 28.78
N THR A 1096 -9.53 -11.58 28.71
CA THR A 1096 -8.92 -12.20 29.89
C THR A 1096 -7.49 -11.72 30.14
N ALA A 1097 -7.06 -11.76 31.40
CA ALA A 1097 -5.69 -11.45 31.80
C ALA A 1097 -4.69 -12.48 31.23
N THR A 1098 -3.60 -11.99 30.63
CA THR A 1098 -2.51 -12.81 30.07
C THR A 1098 -1.57 -13.36 31.14
N ARG A 1099 -1.56 -12.77 32.34
CA ARG A 1099 -0.75 -13.19 33.49
C ARG A 1099 -1.46 -12.87 34.79
N SER A 1100 -1.11 -13.58 35.87
CA SER A 1100 -1.49 -13.18 37.22
C SER A 1100 -0.65 -11.97 37.65
N GLY A 1101 -1.26 -11.04 38.38
CA GLY A 1101 -0.60 -9.85 38.88
C GLY A 1101 -1.57 -8.79 39.35
N ARG A 1102 -1.02 -7.62 39.71
CA ARG A 1102 -1.81 -6.47 40.11
C ARG A 1102 -2.04 -5.57 38.90
N VAL A 1103 -3.28 -5.13 38.69
CA VAL A 1103 -3.61 -4.12 37.70
C VAL A 1103 -2.92 -2.81 38.09
N SER A 1104 -1.92 -2.41 37.31
CA SER A 1104 -1.10 -1.23 37.57
C SER A 1104 -1.67 0.03 36.92
N ARG A 1105 -2.35 -0.11 35.78
CA ARG A 1105 -2.93 1.00 35.02
C ARG A 1105 -4.10 0.55 34.16
N LEU A 1106 -5.11 1.40 34.04
CA LEU A 1106 -6.16 1.31 33.04
C LEU A 1106 -5.89 2.32 31.91
N ALA A 1107 -5.73 1.83 30.68
CA ALA A 1107 -5.48 2.69 29.51
C ALA A 1107 -6.77 3.28 28.92
N ILE A 1108 -7.94 2.80 29.36
CA ILE A 1108 -9.27 3.33 29.02
C ILE A 1108 -10.10 3.57 30.29
N THR A 1109 -11.08 4.47 30.24
CA THR A 1109 -11.68 5.06 31.47
C THR A 1109 -12.97 4.42 31.97
N ARG A 1110 -13.77 3.71 31.14
CA ARG A 1110 -14.90 2.83 31.58
C ARG A 1110 -15.58 2.08 30.43
N ILE A 1111 -16.05 2.81 29.42
CA ILE A 1111 -16.67 2.27 28.20
C ILE A 1111 -16.13 3.08 27.03
N GLN A 1112 -15.37 2.45 26.14
CA GLN A 1112 -14.71 3.16 25.05
C GLN A 1112 -14.65 2.28 23.80
N GLN A 1113 -14.80 2.93 22.64
CA GLN A 1113 -14.52 2.30 21.36
C GLN A 1113 -13.01 2.20 21.17
N VAL A 1114 -12.53 0.98 20.91
CA VAL A 1114 -11.11 0.68 20.72
C VAL A 1114 -10.90 0.02 19.37
N GLU A 1115 -9.68 0.10 18.87
CA GLU A 1115 -9.21 -0.68 17.73
C GLU A 1115 -8.46 -1.92 18.20
N GLY A 1116 -8.30 -2.89 17.29
CA GLY A 1116 -7.43 -4.03 17.55
C GLY A 1116 -5.99 -3.59 17.88
N GLY A 1117 -5.47 -4.07 18.99
CA GLY A 1117 -4.12 -3.77 19.48
C GLY A 1117 -4.03 -2.53 20.39
N ASP A 1118 -5.13 -1.82 20.65
CA ASP A 1118 -5.15 -0.79 21.69
C ASP A 1118 -4.90 -1.42 23.06
N LEU A 1119 -4.12 -0.73 23.91
CA LEU A 1119 -3.90 -1.13 25.28
C LEU A 1119 -5.17 -0.89 26.10
N LEU A 1120 -5.58 -1.88 26.88
CA LEU A 1120 -6.74 -1.79 27.77
C LEU A 1120 -6.31 -1.71 29.22
N VAL A 1121 -5.44 -2.65 29.63
CA VAL A 1121 -5.02 -2.84 31.02
C VAL A 1121 -3.55 -3.24 31.05
N GLU A 1122 -2.81 -2.74 32.03
CA GLU A 1122 -1.40 -3.09 32.30
C GLU A 1122 -1.30 -3.85 33.63
N ILE A 1123 -0.72 -5.06 33.61
CA ILE A 1123 -0.61 -5.97 34.75
C ILE A 1123 0.87 -6.14 35.14
N ALA A 1124 1.19 -5.76 36.39
CA ALA A 1124 2.55 -5.79 36.94
C ALA A 1124 3.05 -7.19 37.30
#